data_AF-A0A2S6FDL3-F1
#
_entry.id   AF-A0A2S6FDL3-F1
#
_cell.length_a   1.000
_cell.length_b   1.000
_cell.length_c   1.000
_cell.angle_alpha   90.00
_cell.angle_beta   90.00
_cell.angle_gamma   90.00
#
_symmetry.space_group_name_H-M   'P 1'
#
loop_
_entity.id
_entity.type
_entity.pdbx_description
1 polymer ?
#
loop_
_entity_poly.entity_id
_entity_poly.type
_entity_poly.pdbx_seq_one_letter_code
_entity_poly.pdbx_strand_id
1 'polypeptide(L)'
;MRYLLMLLLCLPLLANAVEFDEFTQSLPLGRTLQVYEDAGGQATIADIRAQAAAGNFKAHNKDTLNAGYSRSVFWLKIDLHYRPTDPAAQRTWLLELAYPPLDHLDLYLPDAAGNYQLVRQTGDALPFASREIRQNNYLFDLTFKPEQAETVFLRLQSEGSIQAPVTLWSSTAYLEEQPVRLYVLGLIYGVLLGMLVYNLFIYLSVRDTSYLYYIFYIASFGLYQLSVNGAAVQYFWPDNPWWANAATPFFIGCAGLFGSQFARSFLQMATHSRWLDRLLLALVAFGALVVGLSLMTSYALALRLATALALTFTVVIFAAGIFAWLRGLRVARYFIIAWSAFLLGGIVNTLMVLGYLPNVFLTMYSSQIGSAIEVALLSLALADRINDMREQQAQTLFDAGQKLEILNQQLARSNKLKDEFLATLTHELRTPMNGVIGSLELMQTLEMDPELEQYQQTASGSARDMMRMVNGILTLTELQAGKLQASADTFSLRGMIEALRTQFEGNASSKSLDFKVDVASGVPDRVHGDNAKIAQCLECLLDNAIKFTRVGGLALRVTGKAVEPDRLALNFAVIDTGIGFTDLGEATMYQRFFQLDGSMTREYGGLGVGLAICRQLVELLGGRLTHRSEPGRGSRFQLDVEVGLPVAERPLAPLMPRDFPRLRLPQDCAVMLVDDNSISQLVMRGMLLKLGFRVRTADGADVALDLLQREVFDAVLVDCQLPRQGGESLCCQIRALPGYAELPLFMIALGGERERCPTGALIDYLSKPVKFEDLQAALYRRVLCSQQGESADS
;
A
#
# COMPACT_ATOMS: atom_id res chain seq x y z
N MET A 1 -45.78 -98.19 -9.33
CA MET A 1 -44.70 -97.25 -8.96
C MET A 1 -44.41 -96.15 -10.00
N ARG A 2 -44.55 -96.38 -11.32
CA ARG A 2 -44.33 -95.31 -12.33
C ARG A 2 -45.40 -94.20 -12.35
N TYR A 3 -46.65 -94.49 -12.01
CA TYR A 3 -47.73 -93.48 -11.99
C TYR A 3 -47.73 -92.57 -10.75
N LEU A 4 -47.11 -93.00 -9.63
CA LEU A 4 -46.98 -92.18 -8.43
C LEU A 4 -45.94 -91.06 -8.62
N LEU A 5 -44.92 -91.29 -9.46
CA LEU A 5 -43.89 -90.31 -9.78
C LEU A 5 -44.37 -89.24 -10.77
N MET A 6 -45.31 -89.58 -11.67
CA MET A 6 -45.94 -88.59 -12.57
C MET A 6 -46.95 -87.69 -11.84
N LEU A 7 -47.59 -88.17 -10.78
CA LEU A 7 -48.49 -87.34 -9.97
C LEU A 7 -47.72 -86.31 -9.11
N LEU A 8 -46.47 -86.61 -8.75
CA LEU A 8 -45.56 -85.69 -8.06
C LEU A 8 -44.91 -84.64 -8.98
N LEU A 9 -44.99 -84.83 -10.30
CA LEU A 9 -44.49 -83.91 -11.33
C LEU A 9 -45.57 -82.97 -11.91
N CYS A 10 -46.82 -83.09 -11.44
CA CYS A 10 -47.94 -82.22 -11.81
C CYS A 10 -48.42 -81.32 -10.65
N LEU A 11 -47.63 -81.19 -9.58
CA LEU A 11 -47.81 -80.08 -8.65
C LEU A 11 -47.22 -78.83 -9.31
N PRO A 12 -47.99 -77.74 -9.48
CA PRO A 12 -47.39 -76.47 -9.85
C PRO A 12 -46.28 -76.20 -8.84
N LEU A 13 -45.13 -75.70 -9.33
CA LEU A 13 -44.15 -75.00 -8.52
C LEU A 13 -44.87 -73.83 -7.84
N LEU A 14 -45.62 -74.11 -6.78
CA LEU A 14 -46.22 -73.15 -5.90
C LEU A 14 -45.04 -72.47 -5.23
N ALA A 15 -44.87 -71.19 -5.54
CA ALA A 15 -43.97 -70.32 -4.81
C ALA A 15 -44.21 -70.51 -3.32
N ASN A 16 -43.21 -71.03 -2.61
CA ASN A 16 -43.30 -71.16 -1.16
C ASN A 16 -43.36 -69.74 -0.59
N ALA A 17 -44.44 -69.44 0.16
CA ALA A 17 -44.50 -68.26 0.99
C ALA A 17 -43.31 -68.26 1.95
N VAL A 18 -42.75 -67.08 2.21
CA VAL A 18 -41.61 -66.96 3.12
C VAL A 18 -42.11 -67.12 4.54
N GLU A 19 -41.64 -68.17 5.22
CA GLU A 19 -41.97 -68.43 6.62
C GLU A 19 -41.04 -67.62 7.53
N PHE A 20 -41.63 -66.98 8.54
CA PHE A 20 -40.89 -66.25 9.58
C PHE A 20 -41.62 -66.38 10.93
N ASP A 21 -40.88 -66.18 12.01
CA ASP A 21 -41.31 -66.43 13.39
C ASP A 21 -41.09 -65.18 14.28
N GLU A 22 -41.41 -65.28 15.58
CA GLU A 22 -41.22 -64.20 16.55
C GLU A 22 -39.75 -63.86 16.83
N PHE A 23 -38.79 -64.74 16.50
CA PHE A 23 -37.36 -64.50 16.70
C PHE A 23 -36.72 -63.79 15.51
N THR A 24 -37.40 -63.76 14.36
CA THR A 24 -36.94 -63.10 13.15
C THR A 24 -36.77 -61.60 13.41
N GLN A 25 -35.53 -61.12 13.33
CA GLN A 25 -35.20 -59.71 13.55
C GLN A 25 -35.31 -58.88 12.26
N SER A 26 -34.71 -59.39 11.18
CA SER A 26 -34.74 -58.80 9.85
C SER A 26 -34.74 -59.89 8.78
N LEU A 27 -35.49 -59.66 7.70
CA LEU A 27 -35.68 -60.62 6.61
C LEU A 27 -35.67 -59.87 5.27
N PRO A 28 -34.54 -59.91 4.52
CA PRO A 28 -34.47 -59.33 3.18
C PRO A 28 -35.36 -60.12 2.22
N LEU A 29 -36.34 -59.46 1.61
CA LEU A 29 -37.35 -60.11 0.78
C LEU A 29 -36.99 -60.12 -0.71
N GLY A 30 -35.88 -59.49 -1.11
CA GLY A 30 -35.49 -59.34 -2.52
C GLY A 30 -35.55 -60.62 -3.36
N ARG A 31 -34.97 -61.72 -2.87
CA ARG A 31 -34.92 -63.02 -3.58
C ARG A 31 -36.25 -63.78 -3.62
N THR A 32 -37.22 -63.35 -2.83
CA THR A 32 -38.54 -63.98 -2.72
C THR A 32 -39.62 -63.12 -3.37
N LEU A 33 -39.25 -61.92 -3.87
CA LEU A 33 -40.13 -61.06 -4.65
C LEU A 33 -40.53 -61.72 -5.97
N GLN A 34 -41.79 -61.58 -6.30
CA GLN A 34 -42.34 -61.82 -7.62
C GLN A 34 -42.63 -60.48 -8.27
N VAL A 35 -42.18 -60.27 -9.51
CA VAL A 35 -42.28 -58.97 -10.19
C VAL A 35 -43.09 -59.10 -11.47
N TYR A 36 -44.02 -58.17 -11.68
CA TYR A 36 -44.76 -57.99 -12.92
C TYR A 36 -44.55 -56.57 -13.43
N GLU A 37 -44.14 -56.46 -14.70
CA GLU A 37 -43.95 -55.17 -15.37
C GLU A 37 -45.21 -54.82 -16.16
N ASP A 38 -45.88 -53.75 -15.76
CA ASP A 38 -46.99 -53.14 -16.49
C ASP A 38 -46.44 -51.98 -17.34
N ALA A 39 -46.12 -52.28 -18.60
CA ALA A 39 -45.62 -51.29 -19.55
C ALA A 39 -46.64 -50.20 -19.91
N GLY A 40 -47.94 -50.45 -19.72
CA GLY A 40 -49.02 -49.50 -20.00
C GLY A 40 -49.41 -48.64 -18.80
N GLY A 41 -49.10 -49.09 -17.59
CA GLY A 41 -49.39 -48.40 -16.33
C GLY A 41 -50.88 -48.32 -15.95
N GLN A 42 -51.75 -49.06 -16.65
CA GLN A 42 -53.21 -49.02 -16.51
C GLN A 42 -53.77 -50.25 -15.78
N ALA A 43 -52.95 -51.24 -15.43
CA ALA A 43 -53.43 -52.44 -14.77
C ALA A 43 -54.00 -52.11 -13.38
N THR A 44 -55.23 -52.54 -13.13
CA THR A 44 -55.85 -52.42 -11.81
C THR A 44 -55.44 -53.59 -10.91
N ILE A 45 -55.64 -53.46 -9.60
CA ILE A 45 -55.36 -54.56 -8.66
C ILE A 45 -56.14 -55.85 -9.02
N ALA A 46 -57.32 -55.74 -9.62
CA ALA A 46 -58.09 -56.88 -10.10
C ALA A 46 -57.39 -57.59 -11.27
N ASP A 47 -56.88 -56.83 -12.24
CA ASP A 47 -56.11 -57.36 -13.36
C ASP A 47 -54.82 -58.02 -12.86
N ILE A 48 -54.13 -57.37 -11.92
CA ILE A 48 -52.89 -57.88 -11.33
C ILE A 48 -53.12 -59.19 -10.57
N ARG A 49 -54.23 -59.33 -9.84
CA ARG A 49 -54.60 -60.60 -9.21
C ARG A 49 -54.86 -61.70 -10.24
N ALA A 50 -55.52 -61.36 -11.36
CA ALA A 50 -55.72 -62.32 -12.45
C ALA A 50 -54.39 -62.74 -13.09
N GLN A 51 -53.45 -61.79 -13.28
CA GLN A 51 -52.09 -62.09 -13.77
C GLN A 51 -51.27 -62.92 -12.77
N ALA A 52 -51.41 -62.67 -11.47
CA ALA A 52 -50.79 -63.48 -10.42
C ALA A 52 -51.35 -64.91 -10.40
N ALA A 53 -52.67 -65.08 -10.51
CA ALA A 53 -53.31 -66.39 -10.60
C ALA A 53 -52.94 -67.14 -11.90
N ALA A 54 -52.69 -66.41 -12.99
CA ALA A 54 -52.20 -66.96 -14.25
C ALA A 54 -50.69 -67.32 -14.24
N GLY A 55 -49.96 -66.99 -13.17
CA GLY A 55 -48.53 -67.29 -13.05
C GLY A 55 -47.60 -66.40 -13.88
N ASN A 56 -48.07 -65.22 -14.32
CA ASN A 56 -47.31 -64.31 -15.17
C ASN A 56 -46.30 -63.43 -14.40
N PHE A 57 -46.27 -63.55 -13.08
CA PHE A 57 -45.26 -62.92 -12.23
C PHE A 57 -43.93 -63.67 -12.34
N LYS A 58 -42.85 -62.93 -12.58
CA LYS A 58 -41.50 -63.50 -12.67
C LYS A 58 -40.85 -63.50 -11.30
N ALA A 59 -40.34 -64.64 -10.86
CA ALA A 59 -39.54 -64.73 -9.65
C ALA A 59 -38.25 -63.89 -9.81
N HIS A 60 -37.93 -63.08 -8.81
CA HIS A 60 -36.74 -62.25 -8.79
C HIS A 60 -35.62 -62.93 -8.01
N ASN A 61 -34.47 -63.17 -8.66
CA ASN A 61 -33.39 -63.97 -8.09
C ASN A 61 -32.23 -63.13 -7.51
N LYS A 62 -32.39 -61.80 -7.40
CA LYS A 62 -31.36 -60.90 -6.85
C LYS A 62 -31.83 -60.30 -5.52
N ASP A 63 -30.87 -59.77 -4.75
CA ASP A 63 -31.14 -59.16 -3.45
C ASP A 63 -32.00 -57.88 -3.53
N THR A 64 -32.00 -57.19 -4.67
CA THR A 64 -32.80 -55.98 -4.90
C THR A 64 -33.32 -55.96 -6.33
N LEU A 65 -34.56 -55.50 -6.53
CA LEU A 65 -35.05 -55.18 -7.87
C LEU A 65 -34.40 -53.86 -8.30
N ASN A 66 -33.75 -53.86 -9.46
CA ASN A 66 -33.27 -52.65 -10.10
C ASN A 66 -33.73 -52.64 -11.56
N ALA A 67 -34.70 -51.78 -11.86
CA ALA A 67 -35.23 -51.59 -13.21
C ALA A 67 -34.59 -50.39 -13.93
N GLY A 68 -33.65 -49.68 -13.29
CA GLY A 68 -33.04 -48.46 -13.81
C GLY A 68 -34.10 -47.39 -14.11
N TYR A 69 -33.84 -46.57 -15.13
CA TYR A 69 -34.83 -45.60 -15.63
C TYR A 69 -35.82 -46.30 -16.55
N SER A 70 -37.05 -46.48 -16.08
CA SER A 70 -38.15 -47.07 -16.86
C SER A 70 -39.41 -46.21 -16.74
N ARG A 71 -40.27 -46.25 -17.76
CA ARG A 71 -41.61 -45.63 -17.71
C ARG A 71 -42.70 -46.63 -17.30
N SER A 72 -42.36 -47.91 -17.21
CA SER A 72 -43.28 -48.96 -16.81
C SER A 72 -43.60 -48.87 -15.32
N VAL A 73 -44.79 -49.32 -14.94
CA VAL A 73 -45.18 -49.51 -13.54
C VAL A 73 -44.77 -50.92 -13.12
N PHE A 74 -44.12 -51.06 -11.97
CA PHE A 74 -43.69 -52.35 -11.46
C PHE A 74 -44.57 -52.77 -10.29
N TRP A 75 -45.14 -53.98 -10.39
CA TRP A 75 -45.91 -54.60 -9.33
C TRP A 75 -45.07 -55.68 -8.65
N LEU A 76 -44.89 -55.56 -7.34
CA LEU A 76 -44.24 -56.56 -6.51
C LEU A 76 -45.29 -57.36 -5.77
N LYS A 77 -45.16 -58.68 -5.81
CA LYS A 77 -45.95 -59.63 -5.03
C LYS A 77 -45.03 -60.32 -4.03
N ILE A 78 -45.46 -60.32 -2.77
CA ILE A 78 -44.71 -60.92 -1.66
C ILE A 78 -45.66 -61.84 -0.91
N ASP A 79 -45.34 -63.13 -0.84
CA ASP A 79 -46.14 -64.10 -0.09
C ASP A 79 -45.45 -64.33 1.27
N LEU A 80 -46.10 -63.91 2.36
CA LEU A 80 -45.58 -63.94 3.74
C LEU A 80 -46.41 -64.90 4.58
N HIS A 81 -45.75 -65.76 5.36
CA HIS A 81 -46.42 -66.70 6.28
C HIS A 81 -45.84 -66.56 7.68
N TYR A 82 -46.65 -66.05 8.61
CA TYR A 82 -46.22 -65.86 10.00
C TYR A 82 -46.51 -67.11 10.84
N ARG A 83 -45.46 -67.78 11.29
CA ARG A 83 -45.54 -69.05 12.03
C ARG A 83 -44.81 -68.94 13.38
N PRO A 84 -45.45 -68.35 14.40
CA PRO A 84 -44.81 -68.19 15.70
C PRO A 84 -44.74 -69.51 16.48
N THR A 85 -43.69 -69.68 17.27
CA THR A 85 -43.55 -70.79 18.24
C THR A 85 -44.38 -70.51 19.49
N ASP A 86 -44.46 -69.25 19.94
CA ASP A 86 -45.37 -68.76 20.97
C ASP A 86 -46.50 -67.89 20.38
N PRO A 87 -47.74 -68.41 20.29
CA PRO A 87 -48.89 -67.66 19.78
C PRO A 87 -49.27 -66.41 20.61
N ALA A 88 -48.80 -66.31 21.85
CA ALA A 88 -49.03 -65.15 22.71
C ALA A 88 -48.04 -64.00 22.46
N ALA A 89 -46.91 -64.28 21.79
CA ALA A 89 -45.90 -63.29 21.47
C ALA A 89 -46.35 -62.42 20.27
N GLN A 90 -47.11 -61.36 20.56
CA GLN A 90 -47.46 -60.38 19.55
C GLN A 90 -46.27 -59.47 19.22
N ARG A 91 -45.84 -59.46 17.96
CA ARG A 91 -44.88 -58.49 17.44
C ARG A 91 -45.48 -57.66 16.32
N THR A 92 -45.09 -56.39 16.29
CA THR A 92 -45.37 -55.50 15.16
C THR A 92 -44.26 -55.63 14.13
N TRP A 93 -44.66 -55.84 12.88
CA TRP A 93 -43.75 -56.01 11.75
C TRP A 93 -43.76 -54.76 10.88
N LEU A 94 -42.59 -54.35 10.44
CA LEU A 94 -42.39 -53.19 9.58
C LEU A 94 -41.88 -53.66 8.22
N LEU A 95 -42.64 -53.37 7.16
CA LEU A 95 -42.17 -53.57 5.80
C LEU A 95 -41.45 -52.30 5.34
N GLU A 96 -40.14 -52.40 5.18
CA GLU A 96 -39.30 -51.30 4.71
C GLU A 96 -39.01 -51.40 3.21
N LEU A 97 -39.19 -50.29 2.50
CA LEU A 97 -38.61 -50.05 1.19
C LEU A 97 -37.55 -48.94 1.30
N ALA A 98 -36.28 -49.36 1.30
CA ALA A 98 -35.13 -48.51 1.61
C ALA A 98 -34.60 -47.71 0.40
N TYR A 99 -35.49 -47.07 -0.34
CA TYR A 99 -35.16 -46.27 -1.53
C TYR A 99 -36.00 -44.99 -1.57
N PRO A 100 -35.55 -43.89 -0.93
CA PRO A 100 -36.31 -42.65 -0.82
C PRO A 100 -36.75 -41.97 -2.13
N PRO A 101 -35.95 -41.94 -3.23
CA PRO A 101 -36.30 -41.19 -4.44
C PRO A 101 -37.24 -42.01 -5.34
N LEU A 102 -38.50 -42.18 -4.90
CA LEU A 102 -39.53 -42.95 -5.59
C LEU A 102 -40.84 -42.14 -5.59
N ASP A 103 -41.31 -41.77 -6.79
CA ASP A 103 -42.43 -40.84 -6.98
C ASP A 103 -43.74 -41.33 -6.37
N HIS A 104 -44.10 -42.58 -6.63
CA HIS A 104 -45.32 -43.19 -6.15
C HIS A 104 -45.10 -44.64 -5.71
N LEU A 105 -45.58 -44.94 -4.50
CA LEU A 105 -45.57 -46.23 -3.85
C LEU A 105 -46.94 -46.47 -3.22
N ASP A 106 -47.66 -47.43 -3.79
CA ASP A 106 -48.99 -47.82 -3.30
C ASP A 106 -48.93 -49.21 -2.67
N LEU A 107 -49.49 -49.35 -1.46
CA LEU A 107 -49.59 -50.61 -0.71
C LEU A 107 -51.03 -51.16 -0.78
N TYR A 108 -51.16 -52.39 -1.26
CA TYR A 108 -52.42 -53.12 -1.29
C TYR A 108 -52.35 -54.34 -0.36
N LEU A 109 -53.32 -54.41 0.55
CA LEU A 109 -53.50 -55.52 1.49
C LEU A 109 -54.91 -56.13 1.33
N PRO A 110 -55.09 -57.42 1.69
CA PRO A 110 -56.40 -58.05 1.69
C PRO A 110 -57.33 -57.47 2.77
N ASP A 111 -58.59 -57.26 2.42
CA ASP A 111 -59.69 -56.95 3.33
C ASP A 111 -60.24 -58.22 4.00
N ALA A 112 -61.18 -58.05 4.92
CA ALA A 112 -61.82 -59.17 5.62
C ALA A 112 -62.61 -60.12 4.69
N ALA A 113 -62.91 -59.70 3.45
CA ALA A 113 -63.59 -60.49 2.43
C ALA A 113 -62.61 -61.15 1.42
N GLY A 114 -61.30 -60.96 1.57
CA GLY A 114 -60.27 -61.48 0.67
C GLY A 114 -60.11 -60.70 -0.65
N ASN A 115 -60.69 -59.50 -0.74
CA ASN A 115 -60.41 -58.53 -1.82
C ASN A 115 -59.26 -57.62 -1.44
N TYR A 116 -58.54 -57.08 -2.42
CA TYR A 116 -57.40 -56.21 -2.15
C TYR A 116 -57.82 -54.75 -2.28
N GLN A 117 -57.54 -53.96 -1.25
CA GLN A 117 -57.78 -52.52 -1.24
C GLN A 117 -56.48 -51.75 -1.08
N LEU A 118 -56.46 -50.53 -1.62
CA LEU A 118 -55.38 -49.58 -1.40
C LEU A 118 -55.40 -49.11 0.05
N VAL A 119 -54.42 -49.53 0.86
CA VAL A 119 -54.34 -49.18 2.28
C VAL A 119 -53.55 -47.90 2.50
N ARG A 120 -52.45 -47.74 1.75
CA ARG A 120 -51.58 -46.56 1.83
C ARG A 120 -51.07 -46.16 0.46
N GLN A 121 -50.93 -44.86 0.27
CA GLN A 121 -50.31 -44.25 -0.88
C GLN A 121 -49.26 -43.24 -0.38
N THR A 122 -48.03 -43.40 -0.83
CA THR A 122 -46.90 -42.55 -0.45
C THR A 122 -45.91 -42.40 -1.62
N GLY A 123 -44.85 -41.62 -1.43
CA GLY A 123 -43.85 -41.32 -2.45
C GLY A 123 -43.21 -39.95 -2.22
N ASP A 124 -42.18 -39.60 -2.99
CA ASP A 124 -41.51 -38.30 -2.91
C ASP A 124 -42.24 -37.19 -3.69
N ALA A 125 -43.12 -37.57 -4.63
CA ALA A 125 -44.03 -36.65 -5.31
C ALA A 125 -45.22 -36.23 -4.43
N LEU A 126 -45.37 -36.82 -3.24
CA LEU A 126 -46.43 -36.53 -2.27
C LEU A 126 -45.84 -35.82 -1.03
N PRO A 127 -46.65 -35.03 -0.29
CA PRO A 127 -46.19 -34.41 0.95
C PRO A 127 -45.64 -35.45 1.93
N PHE A 128 -44.62 -35.08 2.72
CA PHE A 128 -43.97 -35.99 3.67
C PHE A 128 -44.96 -36.60 4.68
N ALA A 129 -46.04 -35.88 5.00
CA ALA A 129 -47.13 -36.36 5.85
C ALA A 129 -47.93 -37.55 5.28
N SER A 130 -47.78 -37.88 3.99
CA SER A 130 -48.39 -39.08 3.38
C SER A 130 -47.76 -40.39 3.87
N ARG A 131 -46.57 -40.32 4.47
CA ARG A 131 -45.87 -41.49 5.02
C ARG A 131 -46.53 -41.92 6.32
N GLU A 132 -46.85 -43.21 6.42
CA GLU A 132 -47.46 -43.80 7.61
C GLU A 132 -46.57 -43.62 8.85
N ILE A 133 -45.31 -44.03 8.73
CA ILE A 133 -44.28 -43.75 9.73
C ILE A 133 -43.38 -42.64 9.17
N ARG A 134 -43.23 -41.56 9.94
CA ARG A 134 -42.49 -40.34 9.55
C ARG A 134 -40.97 -40.54 9.58
N GLN A 135 -40.48 -41.33 8.63
CA GLN A 135 -39.06 -41.67 8.44
C GLN A 135 -38.63 -41.41 6.99
N ASN A 136 -37.32 -41.38 6.75
CA ASN A 136 -36.74 -41.10 5.42
C ASN A 136 -36.92 -42.26 4.42
N ASN A 137 -36.95 -43.50 4.90
CA ASN A 137 -37.34 -44.69 4.14
C ASN A 137 -38.86 -44.90 4.22
N TYR A 138 -39.44 -45.62 3.26
CA TYR A 138 -40.85 -45.96 3.29
C TYR A 138 -41.07 -47.16 4.21
N LEU A 139 -41.91 -47.01 5.22
CA LEU A 139 -42.23 -48.04 6.19
C LEU A 139 -43.74 -48.21 6.28
N PHE A 140 -44.17 -49.47 6.31
CA PHE A 140 -45.58 -49.85 6.47
C PHE A 140 -45.74 -50.81 7.65
N ASP A 141 -46.77 -50.60 8.46
CA ASP A 141 -47.10 -51.49 9.56
C ASP A 141 -47.86 -52.71 9.04
N LEU A 142 -47.30 -53.91 9.26
CA LEU A 142 -47.96 -55.18 8.96
C LEU A 142 -48.29 -55.91 10.26
N THR A 143 -49.55 -56.33 10.41
CA THR A 143 -50.03 -57.06 11.59
C THR A 143 -50.49 -58.45 11.17
N PHE A 144 -49.85 -59.48 11.72
CA PHE A 144 -50.16 -60.88 11.42
C PHE A 144 -50.80 -61.57 12.63
N LYS A 145 -51.79 -62.43 12.38
CA LYS A 145 -52.27 -63.42 13.35
C LYS A 145 -51.40 -64.69 13.27
N PRO A 146 -51.31 -65.51 14.33
CA PRO A 146 -50.59 -66.77 14.29
C PRO A 146 -51.08 -67.67 13.14
N GLU A 147 -50.14 -68.26 12.38
CA GLU A 147 -50.40 -69.12 11.20
C GLU A 147 -51.14 -68.39 10.05
N GLN A 148 -51.08 -67.05 10.02
CA GLN A 148 -51.66 -66.26 8.92
C GLN A 148 -50.69 -66.21 7.74
N ALA A 149 -51.15 -66.69 6.58
CA ALA A 149 -50.52 -66.44 5.30
C ALA A 149 -51.18 -65.22 4.62
N GLU A 150 -50.37 -64.27 4.20
CA GLU A 150 -50.82 -63.03 3.57
C GLU A 150 -49.94 -62.68 2.37
N THR A 151 -50.58 -62.33 1.26
CA THR A 151 -49.88 -61.80 0.09
C THR A 151 -49.96 -60.29 0.13
N VAL A 152 -48.83 -59.62 -0.04
CA VAL A 152 -48.72 -58.16 -0.11
C VAL A 152 -48.42 -57.75 -1.55
N PHE A 153 -49.13 -56.74 -2.05
CA PHE A 153 -48.83 -56.13 -3.36
C PHE A 153 -48.34 -54.69 -3.18
N LEU A 154 -47.21 -54.38 -3.82
CA LEU A 154 -46.67 -53.02 -3.92
C LEU A 154 -46.70 -52.58 -5.38
N ARG A 155 -47.20 -51.38 -5.64
CA ARG A 155 -47.15 -50.73 -6.97
C ARG A 155 -46.12 -49.61 -6.92
N LEU A 156 -45.11 -49.69 -7.78
CA LEU A 156 -44.00 -48.74 -7.87
C LEU A 156 -44.08 -48.02 -9.22
N GLN A 157 -44.04 -46.69 -9.16
CA GLN A 157 -44.01 -45.83 -10.33
C GLN A 157 -43.10 -44.64 -10.04
N SER A 158 -42.16 -44.35 -10.94
CA SER A 158 -41.29 -43.17 -10.84
C SER A 158 -40.80 -42.74 -12.22
N GLU A 159 -40.61 -41.44 -12.40
CA GLU A 159 -39.89 -40.86 -13.55
C GLU A 159 -38.37 -40.99 -13.42
N GLY A 160 -37.88 -41.23 -12.19
CA GLY A 160 -36.49 -41.51 -11.84
C GLY A 160 -36.10 -42.98 -12.06
N SER A 161 -35.05 -43.43 -11.36
CA SER A 161 -34.68 -44.84 -11.37
C SER A 161 -35.50 -45.63 -10.36
N ILE A 162 -35.96 -46.82 -10.73
CA ILE A 162 -36.77 -47.67 -9.86
C ILE A 162 -35.88 -48.74 -9.22
N GLN A 163 -35.78 -48.70 -7.90
CA GLN A 163 -35.14 -49.73 -7.08
C GLN A 163 -36.04 -50.12 -5.90
N ALA A 164 -36.08 -51.41 -5.58
CA ALA A 164 -36.89 -51.92 -4.47
C ALA A 164 -36.09 -52.87 -3.57
N PRO A 165 -35.19 -52.33 -2.73
CA PRO A 165 -34.67 -53.06 -1.58
C PRO A 165 -35.78 -53.17 -0.53
N VAL A 166 -36.43 -54.34 -0.47
CA VAL A 166 -37.54 -54.62 0.45
C VAL A 166 -37.07 -55.54 1.56
N THR A 167 -37.28 -55.12 2.81
CA THR A 167 -36.89 -55.87 4.01
C THR A 167 -38.04 -55.85 5.01
N LEU A 168 -38.35 -57.01 5.59
CA LEU A 168 -39.28 -57.11 6.71
C LEU A 168 -38.47 -57.05 8.02
N TRP A 169 -38.89 -56.17 8.93
CA TRP A 169 -38.22 -55.95 10.22
C TRP A 169 -39.19 -56.19 11.38
N SER A 170 -38.66 -56.70 12.48
CA SER A 170 -39.33 -56.54 13.76
C SER A 170 -39.17 -55.08 14.23
N SER A 171 -40.19 -54.49 14.84
CA SER A 171 -40.15 -53.09 15.30
C SER A 171 -38.97 -52.80 16.23
N THR A 172 -38.61 -53.74 17.12
CA THR A 172 -37.46 -53.60 18.04
C THR A 172 -36.13 -53.59 17.29
N ALA A 173 -35.92 -54.52 16.35
CA ALA A 173 -34.66 -54.58 15.59
C ALA A 173 -34.47 -53.35 14.69
N TYR A 174 -35.56 -52.84 14.11
CA TYR A 174 -35.51 -51.60 13.32
C TYR A 174 -35.05 -50.40 14.15
N LEU A 175 -35.59 -50.26 15.37
CA LEU A 175 -35.21 -49.19 16.30
C LEU A 175 -33.76 -49.32 16.81
N GLU A 176 -33.24 -50.54 16.95
CA GLU A 176 -31.84 -50.79 17.33
C GLU A 176 -30.85 -50.44 16.21
N GLU A 177 -31.21 -50.66 14.94
CA GLU A 177 -30.34 -50.41 13.78
C GLU A 177 -30.33 -48.91 13.38
N GLN A 178 -31.42 -48.18 13.61
CA GLN A 178 -31.59 -46.77 13.23
C GLN A 178 -30.48 -45.80 13.72
N PRO A 179 -30.04 -45.82 15.00
CA PRO A 179 -29.05 -44.88 15.51
C PRO A 179 -27.72 -44.92 14.76
N VAL A 180 -27.26 -46.12 14.36
CA VAL A 180 -25.99 -46.29 13.64
C VAL A 180 -26.00 -45.52 12.32
N ARG A 181 -27.12 -45.59 11.58
CA ARG A 181 -27.32 -44.86 10.33
C ARG A 181 -27.33 -43.35 10.54
N LEU A 182 -28.05 -42.86 11.55
CA LEU A 182 -28.09 -41.43 11.87
C LEU A 182 -26.70 -40.91 12.31
N TYR A 183 -25.95 -41.66 13.13
CA TYR A 183 -24.62 -41.23 13.56
C TYR A 183 -23.63 -41.12 12.41
N VAL A 184 -23.69 -42.05 11.45
CA VAL A 184 -22.80 -42.04 10.29
C VAL A 184 -23.14 -40.89 9.34
N LEU A 185 -24.42 -40.68 9.04
CA LEU A 185 -24.86 -39.52 8.26
C LEU A 185 -24.51 -38.21 8.99
N GLY A 186 -24.73 -38.14 10.30
CA GLY A 186 -24.40 -36.99 11.15
C GLY A 186 -22.90 -36.67 11.14
N LEU A 187 -22.03 -37.69 11.21
CA LEU A 187 -20.58 -37.52 11.10
C LEU A 187 -20.18 -36.96 9.73
N ILE A 188 -20.70 -37.55 8.65
CA ILE A 188 -20.38 -37.15 7.27
C ILE A 188 -20.83 -35.71 7.00
N TYR A 189 -22.09 -35.39 7.30
CA TYR A 189 -22.60 -34.03 7.11
C TYR A 189 -21.97 -33.02 8.07
N GLY A 190 -21.61 -33.46 9.28
CA GLY A 190 -20.84 -32.66 10.24
C GLY A 190 -19.46 -32.29 9.73
N VAL A 191 -18.73 -33.24 9.12
CA VAL A 191 -17.46 -32.97 8.44
C VAL A 191 -17.67 -31.99 7.29
N LEU A 192 -18.66 -32.21 6.42
CA LEU A 192 -18.94 -31.29 5.31
C LEU A 192 -19.27 -29.87 5.78
N LEU A 193 -20.09 -29.72 6.82
CA LEU A 193 -20.44 -28.42 7.40
C LEU A 193 -19.21 -27.76 8.06
N GLY A 194 -18.43 -28.51 8.83
CA GLY A 194 -17.20 -28.03 9.46
C GLY A 194 -16.20 -27.54 8.41
N MET A 195 -16.03 -28.30 7.32
CA MET A 195 -15.19 -27.91 6.20
C MET A 195 -15.75 -26.68 5.47
N LEU A 196 -17.06 -26.56 5.28
CA LEU A 196 -17.67 -25.38 4.68
C LEU A 196 -17.38 -24.11 5.49
N VAL A 197 -17.54 -24.15 6.82
CA VAL A 197 -17.25 -23.02 7.72
C VAL A 197 -15.75 -22.72 7.74
N TYR A 198 -14.90 -23.74 7.78
CA TYR A 198 -13.45 -23.58 7.73
C TYR A 198 -12.99 -22.85 6.45
N ASN A 199 -13.48 -23.30 5.28
CA ASN A 199 -13.14 -22.65 4.01
C ASN A 199 -13.71 -21.23 3.92
N LEU A 200 -14.88 -20.96 4.53
CA LEU A 200 -15.44 -19.61 4.63
C LEU A 200 -14.53 -18.67 5.44
N PHE A 201 -14.00 -19.12 6.58
CA PHE A 201 -13.06 -18.33 7.37
C PHE A 201 -11.78 -18.02 6.61
N ILE A 202 -11.24 -19.01 5.88
CA ILE A 202 -10.07 -18.79 5.02
C ILE A 202 -10.38 -17.78 3.91
N TYR A 203 -11.55 -17.89 3.28
CA TYR A 203 -11.98 -16.92 2.27
C TYR A 203 -12.04 -15.50 2.83
N LEU A 204 -12.60 -15.31 4.03
CA LEU A 204 -12.65 -13.98 4.67
C LEU A 204 -11.24 -13.42 4.94
N SER A 205 -10.27 -14.28 5.25
CA SER A 205 -8.88 -13.90 5.50
C SER A 205 -8.09 -13.62 4.21
N VAL A 206 -8.23 -14.44 3.18
CA VAL A 206 -7.37 -14.41 1.97
C VAL A 206 -8.03 -13.71 0.79
N ARG A 207 -9.37 -13.73 0.71
CA ARG A 207 -10.18 -13.17 -0.39
C ARG A 207 -9.81 -13.70 -1.79
N ASP A 208 -9.25 -14.90 -1.90
CA ASP A 208 -9.05 -15.59 -3.18
C ASP A 208 -10.39 -16.19 -3.66
N THR A 209 -10.79 -15.87 -4.89
CA THR A 209 -12.06 -16.30 -5.49
C THR A 209 -12.20 -17.81 -5.64
N SER A 210 -11.09 -18.55 -5.66
CA SER A 210 -11.10 -20.02 -5.73
C SER A 210 -11.80 -20.64 -4.52
N TYR A 211 -11.64 -20.06 -3.33
CA TYR A 211 -12.36 -20.49 -2.13
C TYR A 211 -13.87 -20.26 -2.25
N LEU A 212 -14.27 -19.13 -2.84
CA LEU A 212 -15.69 -18.82 -3.00
C LEU A 212 -16.39 -19.87 -3.88
N TYR A 213 -15.79 -20.21 -5.03
CA TYR A 213 -16.31 -21.28 -5.88
C TYR A 213 -16.33 -22.63 -5.18
N TYR A 214 -15.31 -22.92 -4.38
CA TYR A 214 -15.22 -24.17 -3.63
C TYR A 214 -16.28 -24.29 -2.52
N ILE A 215 -16.54 -23.19 -1.78
CA ILE A 215 -17.60 -23.14 -0.77
C ILE A 215 -18.95 -23.40 -1.41
N PHE A 216 -19.25 -22.74 -2.53
CA PHE A 216 -20.51 -22.98 -3.26
C PHE A 216 -20.60 -24.40 -3.81
N TYR A 217 -19.49 -25.00 -4.24
CA TYR A 217 -19.43 -26.41 -4.62
C TYR A 217 -19.77 -27.33 -3.45
N ILE A 218 -19.09 -27.20 -2.29
CA ILE A 218 -19.36 -28.03 -1.10
C ILE A 218 -20.80 -27.87 -0.64
N ALA A 219 -21.30 -26.63 -0.59
CA ALA A 219 -22.67 -26.35 -0.18
C ALA A 219 -23.69 -27.03 -1.11
N SER A 220 -23.51 -26.86 -2.42
CA SER A 220 -24.40 -27.45 -3.44
C SER A 220 -24.34 -28.97 -3.40
N PHE A 221 -23.13 -29.54 -3.30
CA PHE A 221 -22.93 -30.99 -3.25
C PHE A 221 -23.50 -31.60 -1.95
N GLY A 222 -23.31 -30.94 -0.80
CA GLY A 222 -23.90 -31.36 0.48
C GLY A 222 -25.43 -31.34 0.45
N LEU A 223 -26.03 -30.30 -0.13
CA LEU A 223 -27.48 -30.20 -0.32
C LEU A 223 -28.02 -31.24 -1.31
N TYR A 224 -27.29 -31.52 -2.38
CA TYR A 224 -27.58 -32.65 -3.29
C TYR A 224 -27.62 -33.98 -2.52
N GLN A 225 -26.61 -34.26 -1.69
CA GLN A 225 -26.57 -35.50 -0.90
C GLN A 225 -27.74 -35.58 0.09
N LEU A 226 -28.07 -34.48 0.77
CA LEU A 226 -29.24 -34.42 1.65
C LEU A 226 -30.55 -34.70 0.91
N SER A 227 -30.67 -34.19 -0.33
CA SER A 227 -31.84 -34.40 -1.19
C SER A 227 -31.99 -35.88 -1.59
N VAL A 228 -30.94 -36.50 -2.13
CA VAL A 228 -30.98 -37.90 -2.59
C VAL A 228 -31.21 -38.90 -1.46
N ASN A 229 -30.69 -38.63 -0.25
CA ASN A 229 -30.89 -39.50 0.91
C ASN A 229 -32.27 -39.32 1.60
N GLY A 230 -33.13 -38.43 1.08
CA GLY A 230 -34.46 -38.15 1.62
C GLY A 230 -34.48 -37.29 2.90
N ALA A 231 -33.32 -37.01 3.49
CA ALA A 231 -33.19 -36.20 4.69
C ALA A 231 -33.66 -34.74 4.47
N ALA A 232 -33.46 -34.20 3.26
CA ALA A 232 -33.89 -32.84 2.96
C ALA A 232 -35.41 -32.69 2.94
N VAL A 233 -36.12 -33.69 2.41
CA VAL A 233 -37.58 -33.75 2.45
C VAL A 233 -38.08 -33.86 3.90
N GLN A 234 -37.40 -34.65 4.74
CA GLN A 234 -37.78 -34.82 6.14
C GLN A 234 -37.61 -33.53 6.97
N TYR A 235 -36.51 -32.78 6.80
CA TYR A 235 -36.15 -31.69 7.72
C TYR A 235 -36.28 -30.27 7.14
N PHE A 236 -36.08 -30.07 5.84
CA PHE A 236 -36.01 -28.72 5.25
C PHE A 236 -37.26 -28.33 4.45
N TRP A 237 -37.88 -29.26 3.72
CA TRP A 237 -39.04 -28.97 2.87
C TRP A 237 -40.11 -30.07 2.85
N PRO A 238 -40.66 -30.47 4.02
CA PRO A 238 -41.62 -31.59 4.12
C PRO A 238 -42.94 -31.37 3.38
N ASP A 239 -43.37 -30.12 3.23
CA ASP A 239 -44.68 -29.76 2.66
C ASP A 239 -44.58 -29.26 1.20
N ASN A 240 -43.40 -29.29 0.58
CA ASN A 240 -43.19 -28.80 -0.78
C ASN A 240 -42.60 -29.87 -1.72
N PRO A 241 -43.43 -30.80 -2.24
CA PRO A 241 -42.98 -31.84 -3.16
C PRO A 241 -42.42 -31.30 -4.48
N TRP A 242 -42.95 -30.16 -4.95
CA TRP A 242 -42.44 -29.53 -6.17
C TRP A 242 -40.97 -29.13 -6.03
N TRP A 243 -40.63 -28.46 -4.91
CA TRP A 243 -39.24 -28.09 -4.63
C TRP A 243 -38.37 -29.32 -4.35
N ALA A 244 -38.89 -30.34 -3.67
CA ALA A 244 -38.15 -31.58 -3.42
C ALA A 244 -37.67 -32.24 -4.73
N ASN A 245 -38.54 -32.30 -5.73
CA ASN A 245 -38.21 -32.87 -7.04
C ASN A 245 -37.27 -31.96 -7.84
N ALA A 246 -37.44 -30.63 -7.77
CA ALA A 246 -36.54 -29.68 -8.44
C ALA A 246 -35.15 -29.60 -7.78
N ALA A 247 -35.06 -29.79 -6.46
CA ALA A 247 -33.84 -29.60 -5.67
C ALA A 247 -32.71 -30.54 -6.09
N THR A 248 -33.00 -31.82 -6.33
CA THR A 248 -31.98 -32.81 -6.73
C THR A 248 -31.25 -32.41 -8.01
N PRO A 249 -31.91 -32.23 -9.18
CA PRO A 249 -31.23 -31.77 -10.39
C PRO A 249 -30.67 -30.35 -10.29
N PHE A 250 -31.32 -29.46 -9.53
CA PHE A 250 -30.82 -28.10 -9.27
C PHE A 250 -29.45 -28.11 -8.58
N PHE A 251 -29.32 -28.86 -7.48
CA PHE A 251 -28.07 -28.91 -6.73
C PHE A 251 -26.96 -29.68 -7.46
N ILE A 252 -27.29 -30.68 -8.28
CA ILE A 252 -26.32 -31.30 -9.20
C ILE A 252 -25.81 -30.25 -10.21
N GLY A 253 -26.72 -29.46 -10.79
CA GLY A 253 -26.38 -28.36 -11.70
C GLY A 253 -25.45 -27.32 -11.05
N CYS A 254 -25.78 -26.88 -9.84
CA CYS A 254 -24.97 -25.95 -9.05
C CYS A 254 -23.59 -26.55 -8.71
N ALA A 255 -23.53 -27.82 -8.29
CA ALA A 255 -22.26 -28.51 -8.00
C ALA A 255 -21.39 -28.61 -9.26
N GLY A 256 -21.95 -28.97 -10.42
CA GLY A 256 -21.23 -29.01 -11.69
C GLY A 256 -20.72 -27.63 -12.13
N LEU A 257 -21.54 -26.59 -11.98
CA LEU A 257 -21.19 -25.19 -12.29
C LEU A 257 -20.03 -24.70 -11.42
N PHE A 258 -20.21 -24.72 -10.09
CA PHE A 258 -19.22 -24.21 -9.16
C PHE A 258 -17.98 -25.09 -9.08
N GLY A 259 -18.13 -26.41 -9.21
CA GLY A 259 -17.01 -27.35 -9.30
C GLY A 259 -16.16 -27.12 -10.56
N SER A 260 -16.78 -26.85 -11.71
CA SER A 260 -16.04 -26.56 -12.94
C SER A 260 -15.30 -25.23 -12.84
N GLN A 261 -15.96 -24.21 -12.29
CA GLN A 261 -15.36 -22.90 -12.08
C GLN A 261 -14.23 -22.95 -11.04
N PHE A 262 -14.39 -23.75 -9.99
CA PHE A 262 -13.35 -24.05 -9.03
C PHE A 262 -12.13 -24.69 -9.72
N ALA A 263 -12.31 -25.74 -10.51
CA ALA A 263 -11.20 -26.40 -11.21
C ALA A 263 -10.45 -25.44 -12.14
N ARG A 264 -11.15 -24.54 -12.85
CA ARG A 264 -10.53 -23.52 -13.71
C ARG A 264 -9.64 -22.56 -12.93
N SER A 265 -10.17 -21.99 -11.83
CA SER A 265 -9.47 -21.02 -10.98
C SER A 265 -8.34 -21.67 -10.18
N PHE A 266 -8.58 -22.88 -9.66
CA PHE A 266 -7.65 -23.59 -8.81
C PHE A 266 -6.43 -24.10 -9.58
N LEU A 267 -6.65 -24.72 -10.74
CA LEU A 267 -5.58 -25.25 -11.58
C LEU A 267 -5.03 -24.21 -12.59
N GLN A 268 -5.51 -22.96 -12.52
CA GLN A 268 -5.13 -21.87 -13.44
C GLN A 268 -5.18 -22.31 -14.92
N MET A 269 -6.29 -22.92 -15.31
CA MET A 269 -6.41 -23.55 -16.64
C MET A 269 -6.27 -22.54 -17.78
N ALA A 270 -6.73 -21.30 -17.58
CA ALA A 270 -6.62 -20.23 -18.57
C ALA A 270 -5.16 -19.95 -19.01
N THR A 271 -4.18 -20.12 -18.12
CA THR A 271 -2.76 -19.90 -18.44
C THR A 271 -2.09 -21.14 -18.99
N HIS A 272 -2.47 -22.34 -18.52
CA HIS A 272 -1.79 -23.60 -18.87
C HIS A 272 -2.40 -24.34 -20.07
N SER A 273 -3.71 -24.26 -20.29
CA SER A 273 -4.40 -24.90 -21.42
C SER A 273 -5.71 -24.22 -21.79
N ARG A 274 -5.69 -23.50 -22.91
CA ARG A 274 -6.89 -22.83 -23.45
C ARG A 274 -8.00 -23.80 -23.88
N TRP A 275 -7.65 -25.03 -24.28
CA TRP A 275 -8.65 -26.02 -24.71
C TRP A 275 -9.42 -26.58 -23.52
N LEU A 276 -8.72 -27.01 -22.46
CA LEU A 276 -9.36 -27.48 -21.23
C LEU A 276 -10.14 -26.37 -20.52
N ASP A 277 -9.63 -25.14 -20.52
CA ASP A 277 -10.34 -24.00 -19.95
C ASP A 277 -11.68 -23.74 -20.65
N ARG A 278 -11.70 -23.77 -22.00
CA ARG A 278 -12.94 -23.61 -22.78
C ARG A 278 -13.92 -24.75 -22.52
N LEU A 279 -13.43 -25.97 -22.35
CA LEU A 279 -14.27 -27.13 -22.08
C LEU A 279 -14.90 -27.02 -20.68
N LEU A 280 -14.12 -26.64 -19.67
CA LEU A 280 -14.65 -26.35 -18.34
C LEU A 280 -15.64 -25.16 -18.35
N LEU A 281 -15.39 -24.12 -19.17
CA LEU A 281 -16.33 -23.01 -19.35
C LEU A 281 -17.65 -23.48 -20.00
N ALA A 282 -17.58 -24.41 -20.97
CA ALA A 282 -18.76 -25.00 -21.57
C ALA A 282 -19.56 -25.82 -20.53
N LEU A 283 -18.89 -26.52 -19.62
CA LEU A 283 -19.55 -27.19 -18.49
C LEU A 283 -20.19 -26.21 -17.50
N VAL A 284 -19.56 -25.05 -17.24
CA VAL A 284 -20.18 -23.98 -16.42
C VAL A 284 -21.47 -23.49 -17.08
N ALA A 285 -21.45 -23.24 -18.39
CA ALA A 285 -22.64 -22.82 -19.13
C ALA A 285 -23.72 -23.92 -19.15
N PHE A 286 -23.33 -25.18 -19.31
CA PHE A 286 -24.25 -26.32 -19.26
C PHE A 286 -24.84 -26.51 -17.85
N GLY A 287 -24.05 -26.32 -16.80
CA GLY A 287 -24.53 -26.32 -15.42
C GLY A 287 -25.54 -25.21 -15.15
N ALA A 288 -25.27 -23.98 -15.61
CA ALA A 288 -26.21 -22.87 -15.50
C ALA A 288 -27.52 -23.15 -16.25
N LEU A 289 -27.44 -23.78 -17.43
CA LEU A 289 -28.61 -24.23 -18.17
C LEU A 289 -29.41 -25.27 -17.38
N VAL A 290 -28.77 -26.29 -16.80
CA VAL A 290 -29.44 -27.31 -15.98
C VAL A 290 -30.14 -26.68 -14.77
N VAL A 291 -29.50 -25.73 -14.10
CA VAL A 291 -30.08 -24.98 -12.97
C VAL A 291 -31.31 -24.18 -13.38
N GLY A 292 -31.28 -23.52 -14.55
CA GLY A 292 -32.44 -22.81 -15.08
C GLY A 292 -33.57 -23.76 -15.46
N LEU A 293 -33.25 -24.84 -16.17
CA LEU A 293 -34.23 -25.83 -16.62
C LEU A 293 -34.85 -26.62 -15.47
N SER A 294 -34.13 -26.87 -14.37
CA SER A 294 -34.67 -27.59 -13.21
C SER A 294 -35.81 -26.84 -12.52
N LEU A 295 -35.89 -25.51 -12.69
CA LEU A 295 -36.98 -24.69 -12.16
C LEU A 295 -38.14 -24.50 -13.14
N MET A 296 -37.92 -24.73 -14.44
CA MET A 296 -38.86 -24.37 -15.51
C MET A 296 -39.43 -25.56 -16.29
N THR A 297 -38.81 -26.74 -16.23
CA THR A 297 -39.15 -27.89 -17.08
C THR A 297 -39.57 -29.13 -16.30
N SER A 298 -39.98 -30.19 -17.01
CA SER A 298 -40.31 -31.49 -16.41
C SER A 298 -39.12 -32.07 -15.64
N TYR A 299 -39.40 -32.58 -14.44
CA TYR A 299 -38.44 -33.22 -13.53
C TYR A 299 -37.56 -34.26 -14.24
N ALA A 300 -38.14 -35.18 -15.02
CA ALA A 300 -37.40 -36.20 -15.76
C ALA A 300 -36.32 -35.65 -16.71
N LEU A 301 -36.62 -34.57 -17.45
CA LEU A 301 -35.66 -33.97 -18.38
C LEU A 301 -34.50 -33.31 -17.62
N ALA A 302 -34.83 -32.56 -16.57
CA ALA A 302 -33.83 -31.89 -15.74
C ALA A 302 -32.88 -32.90 -15.08
N LEU A 303 -33.41 -34.01 -14.55
CA LEU A 303 -32.60 -35.05 -13.92
C LEU A 303 -31.66 -35.78 -14.91
N ARG A 304 -32.13 -36.05 -16.14
CA ARG A 304 -31.31 -36.65 -17.21
C ARG A 304 -30.18 -35.72 -17.63
N LEU A 305 -30.48 -34.44 -17.84
CA LEU A 305 -29.46 -33.44 -18.19
C LEU A 305 -28.46 -33.24 -17.04
N ALA A 306 -28.92 -33.23 -15.79
CA ALA A 306 -28.07 -33.15 -14.61
C ALA A 306 -27.14 -34.37 -14.48
N THR A 307 -27.63 -35.57 -14.79
CA THR A 307 -26.81 -36.79 -14.78
C THR A 307 -25.77 -36.77 -15.91
N ALA A 308 -26.15 -36.32 -17.11
CA ALA A 308 -25.21 -36.13 -18.21
C ALA A 308 -24.13 -35.09 -17.88
N LEU A 309 -24.51 -33.98 -17.22
CA LEU A 309 -23.59 -32.98 -16.70
C LEU A 309 -22.62 -33.60 -15.70
N ALA A 310 -23.13 -34.34 -14.71
CA ALA A 310 -22.28 -34.95 -13.67
C ALA A 310 -21.25 -35.92 -14.28
N LEU A 311 -21.66 -36.79 -15.22
CA LEU A 311 -20.75 -37.73 -15.88
C LEU A 311 -19.67 -37.02 -16.71
N THR A 312 -20.07 -36.03 -17.52
CA THR A 312 -19.13 -35.26 -18.33
C THR A 312 -18.17 -34.44 -17.45
N PHE A 313 -18.70 -33.83 -16.38
CA PHE A 313 -17.93 -33.11 -15.38
C PHE A 313 -16.84 -33.98 -14.74
N THR A 314 -17.19 -35.18 -14.26
CA THR A 314 -16.24 -36.09 -13.63
C THR A 314 -15.06 -36.44 -14.55
N VAL A 315 -15.33 -36.75 -15.82
CA VAL A 315 -14.27 -37.08 -16.80
C VAL A 315 -13.36 -35.88 -17.06
N VAL A 316 -13.96 -34.70 -17.23
CA VAL A 316 -13.23 -33.47 -17.59
C VAL A 316 -12.37 -32.98 -16.44
N ILE A 317 -12.89 -33.00 -15.21
CA ILE A 317 -12.13 -32.61 -14.02
C ILE A 317 -10.91 -33.50 -13.83
N PHE A 318 -11.08 -34.81 -14.02
CA PHE A 318 -9.98 -35.75 -13.86
C PHE A 318 -8.92 -35.54 -14.95
N ALA A 319 -9.33 -35.35 -16.20
CA ALA A 319 -8.43 -35.01 -17.30
C ALA A 319 -7.68 -33.69 -17.07
N ALA A 320 -8.37 -32.66 -16.54
CA ALA A 320 -7.75 -31.38 -16.20
C ALA A 320 -6.73 -31.51 -15.07
N GLY A 321 -7.04 -32.33 -14.05
CA GLY A 321 -6.10 -32.67 -12.98
C GLY A 321 -4.83 -33.34 -13.50
N ILE A 322 -4.98 -34.41 -14.29
CA ILE A 322 -3.85 -35.14 -14.89
C ILE A 322 -3.00 -34.21 -15.75
N PHE A 323 -3.63 -33.40 -16.60
CA PHE A 323 -2.91 -32.46 -17.45
C PHE A 323 -2.12 -31.42 -16.62
N ALA A 324 -2.72 -30.88 -15.56
CA ALA A 324 -2.03 -29.95 -14.65
C ALA A 324 -0.82 -30.60 -13.97
N TRP A 325 -0.96 -31.85 -13.54
CA TRP A 325 0.14 -32.59 -12.90
C TRP A 325 1.28 -32.86 -13.88
N LEU A 326 0.98 -33.27 -15.12
CA LEU A 326 1.99 -33.47 -16.17
C LEU A 326 2.74 -32.18 -16.55
N ARG A 327 2.12 -31.01 -16.34
CA ARG A 327 2.75 -29.68 -16.52
C ARG A 327 3.61 -29.23 -15.34
N GLY A 328 3.70 -30.02 -14.26
CA GLY A 328 4.55 -29.73 -13.12
C GLY A 328 3.90 -28.86 -12.03
N LEU A 329 2.59 -28.62 -12.08
CA LEU A 329 1.88 -27.92 -11.00
C LEU A 329 1.85 -28.79 -9.74
N ARG A 330 2.57 -28.35 -8.69
CA ARG A 330 2.67 -29.09 -7.42
C ARG A 330 1.30 -29.37 -6.80
N VAL A 331 0.45 -28.35 -6.80
CA VAL A 331 -0.91 -28.37 -6.23
C VAL A 331 -1.83 -29.40 -6.90
N ALA A 332 -1.57 -29.76 -8.17
CA ALA A 332 -2.39 -30.72 -8.92
C ALA A 332 -2.33 -32.14 -8.36
N ARG A 333 -1.29 -32.49 -7.60
CA ARG A 333 -1.15 -33.83 -6.98
C ARG A 333 -2.28 -34.10 -5.99
N TYR A 334 -2.48 -33.17 -5.05
CA TYR A 334 -3.55 -33.28 -4.06
C TYR A 334 -4.93 -33.24 -4.70
N PHE A 335 -5.10 -32.44 -5.76
CA PHE A 335 -6.33 -32.41 -6.55
C PHE A 335 -6.68 -33.78 -7.12
N ILE A 336 -5.74 -34.46 -7.78
CA ILE A 336 -5.98 -35.79 -8.36
C ILE A 336 -6.27 -36.82 -7.27
N ILE A 337 -5.54 -36.82 -6.16
CA ILE A 337 -5.76 -37.76 -5.05
C ILE A 337 -7.17 -37.58 -4.48
N ALA A 338 -7.60 -36.34 -4.24
CA ALA A 338 -8.93 -36.02 -3.75
C ALA A 338 -10.03 -36.50 -4.70
N TRP A 339 -9.94 -36.14 -5.99
CA TRP A 339 -10.91 -36.56 -6.99
C TRP A 339 -10.90 -38.07 -7.26
N SER A 340 -9.76 -38.75 -7.06
CA SER A 340 -9.68 -40.22 -7.13
C SER A 340 -10.46 -40.87 -5.99
N ALA A 341 -10.37 -40.33 -4.77
CA ALA A 341 -11.13 -40.84 -3.62
C ALA A 341 -12.64 -40.68 -3.84
N PHE A 342 -13.07 -39.53 -4.37
CA PHE A 342 -14.46 -39.29 -4.75
C PHE A 342 -14.94 -40.27 -5.84
N LEU A 343 -14.17 -40.40 -6.92
CA LEU A 343 -14.51 -41.23 -8.07
C LEU A 343 -14.56 -42.71 -7.71
N LEU A 344 -13.63 -43.19 -6.88
CA LEU A 344 -13.65 -44.56 -6.35
C LEU A 344 -14.93 -44.81 -5.53
N GLY A 345 -15.29 -43.87 -4.64
CA GLY A 345 -16.54 -43.95 -3.88
C GLY A 345 -17.78 -43.99 -4.79
N GLY A 346 -17.82 -43.15 -5.82
CA GLY A 346 -18.89 -43.14 -6.82
C GLY A 346 -18.99 -44.45 -7.62
N ILE A 347 -17.86 -45.05 -8.02
CA ILE A 347 -17.83 -46.35 -8.71
C ILE A 347 -18.36 -47.45 -7.80
N VAL A 348 -17.90 -47.51 -6.54
CA VAL A 348 -18.37 -48.51 -5.56
C VAL A 348 -19.88 -48.40 -5.36
N ASN A 349 -20.40 -47.18 -5.17
CA ASN A 349 -21.84 -46.95 -5.06
C ASN A 349 -22.60 -47.36 -6.32
N THR A 350 -22.06 -47.05 -7.51
CA THR A 350 -22.70 -47.41 -8.79
C THR A 350 -22.74 -48.92 -8.98
N LEU A 351 -21.65 -49.64 -8.67
CA LEU A 351 -21.60 -51.11 -8.75
C LEU A 351 -22.55 -51.78 -7.74
N MET A 352 -22.69 -51.18 -6.55
CA MET A 352 -23.69 -51.61 -5.56
C MET A 352 -25.10 -51.43 -6.08
N VAL A 353 -25.42 -50.24 -6.61
CA VAL A 353 -26.73 -49.97 -7.22
C VAL A 353 -27.05 -50.95 -8.34
N LEU A 354 -26.10 -51.24 -9.24
CA LEU A 354 -26.28 -52.21 -10.33
C LEU A 354 -26.39 -53.68 -9.86
N GLY A 355 -26.20 -53.94 -8.56
CA GLY A 355 -26.30 -55.27 -7.96
C GLY A 355 -25.06 -56.15 -8.15
N TYR A 356 -23.92 -55.58 -8.53
CA TYR A 356 -22.64 -56.31 -8.61
C TYR A 356 -21.92 -56.40 -7.27
N LEU A 357 -22.16 -55.43 -6.38
CA LEU A 357 -21.63 -55.43 -5.02
C LEU A 357 -22.78 -55.58 -4.01
N PRO A 358 -22.54 -56.28 -2.87
CA PRO A 358 -23.53 -56.40 -1.82
C PRO A 358 -23.85 -55.03 -1.21
N ASN A 359 -25.10 -54.84 -0.77
CA ASN A 359 -25.53 -53.65 -0.04
C ASN A 359 -25.12 -53.78 1.44
N VAL A 360 -23.91 -53.34 1.75
CA VAL A 360 -23.31 -53.36 3.09
C VAL A 360 -22.94 -51.92 3.46
N PHE A 361 -22.74 -51.66 4.75
CA PHE A 361 -22.38 -50.33 5.26
C PHE A 361 -21.34 -49.58 4.40
N LEU A 362 -20.23 -50.23 4.06
CA LEU A 362 -19.14 -49.61 3.30
C LEU A 362 -19.53 -49.27 1.87
N THR A 363 -20.28 -50.13 1.18
CA THR A 363 -20.68 -49.92 -0.22
C THR A 363 -21.80 -48.89 -0.32
N MET A 364 -22.71 -48.87 0.65
CA MET A 364 -23.83 -47.93 0.73
C MET A 364 -23.39 -46.48 0.98
N TYR A 365 -22.39 -46.27 1.84
CA TYR A 365 -21.88 -44.93 2.15
C TYR A 365 -20.57 -44.56 1.42
N SER A 366 -20.16 -45.39 0.46
CA SER A 366 -18.87 -45.23 -0.25
C SER A 366 -18.72 -43.87 -0.93
N SER A 367 -19.78 -43.39 -1.60
CA SER A 367 -19.77 -42.08 -2.27
C SER A 367 -19.66 -40.93 -1.27
N GLN A 368 -20.35 -41.01 -0.13
CA GLN A 368 -20.34 -40.00 0.92
C GLN A 368 -18.97 -39.94 1.59
N ILE A 369 -18.38 -41.08 1.93
CA ILE A 369 -17.03 -41.19 2.51
C ILE A 369 -16.00 -40.64 1.52
N GLY A 370 -16.08 -41.02 0.24
CA GLY A 370 -15.22 -40.50 -0.83
C GLY A 370 -15.29 -38.97 -0.92
N SER A 371 -16.48 -38.39 -0.84
CA SER A 371 -16.67 -36.93 -0.85
C SER A 371 -16.13 -36.23 0.40
N ALA A 372 -16.27 -36.83 1.59
CA ALA A 372 -15.72 -36.25 2.81
C ALA A 372 -14.18 -36.22 2.76
N ILE A 373 -13.57 -37.29 2.25
CA ILE A 373 -12.12 -37.38 2.03
C ILE A 373 -11.67 -36.37 0.96
N GLU A 374 -12.39 -36.29 -0.15
CA GLU A 374 -12.14 -35.30 -1.21
C GLU A 374 -12.14 -33.88 -0.64
N VAL A 375 -13.17 -33.52 0.12
CA VAL A 375 -13.33 -32.18 0.68
C VAL A 375 -12.20 -31.84 1.66
N ALA A 376 -11.82 -32.79 2.52
CA ALA A 376 -10.71 -32.63 3.45
C ALA A 376 -9.37 -32.42 2.71
N LEU A 377 -9.10 -33.24 1.69
CA LEU A 377 -7.85 -33.18 0.92
C LEU A 377 -7.75 -31.91 0.06
N LEU A 378 -8.84 -31.50 -0.61
CA LEU A 378 -8.85 -30.26 -1.39
C LEU A 378 -8.68 -29.02 -0.52
N SER A 379 -9.25 -29.01 0.69
CA SER A 379 -9.03 -27.92 1.65
C SER A 379 -7.59 -27.84 2.12
N LEU A 380 -6.93 -28.98 2.35
CA LEU A 380 -5.50 -29.02 2.66
C LEU A 380 -4.66 -28.48 1.49
N ALA A 381 -5.00 -28.88 0.26
CA ALA A 381 -4.34 -28.40 -0.95
C ALA A 381 -4.48 -26.88 -1.14
N LEU A 382 -5.65 -26.35 -0.80
CA LEU A 382 -5.91 -24.91 -0.83
C LEU A 382 -5.05 -24.16 0.21
N ALA A 383 -4.98 -24.69 1.44
CA ALA A 383 -4.16 -24.11 2.50
C ALA A 383 -2.66 -24.09 2.13
N ASP A 384 -2.15 -25.17 1.53
CA ASP A 384 -0.76 -25.27 1.06
C ASP A 384 -0.46 -24.21 -0.01
N ARG A 385 -1.37 -24.04 -0.98
CA ARG A 385 -1.27 -22.99 -2.01
C ARG A 385 -1.20 -21.58 -1.41
N ILE A 386 -1.92 -21.29 -0.33
CA ILE A 386 -1.84 -19.98 0.34
C ILE A 386 -0.45 -19.78 0.93
N ASN A 387 0.09 -20.78 1.61
CA ASN A 387 1.38 -20.67 2.26
C ASN A 387 2.46 -20.36 1.22
N ASP A 388 2.45 -21.05 0.08
CA ASP A 388 3.32 -20.76 -1.06
C ASP A 388 3.15 -19.32 -1.57
N MET A 389 1.90 -18.85 -1.76
CA MET A 389 1.63 -17.49 -2.23
C MET A 389 2.10 -16.42 -1.22
N ARG A 390 1.89 -16.65 0.08
CA ARG A 390 2.33 -15.72 1.14
C ARG A 390 3.85 -15.64 1.22
N GLU A 391 4.53 -16.77 1.07
CA GLU A 391 6.00 -16.81 1.06
C GLU A 391 6.56 -16.03 -0.14
N GLN A 392 5.99 -16.19 -1.33
CA GLN A 392 6.36 -15.42 -2.52
C GLN A 392 6.12 -13.91 -2.36
N GLN A 393 4.98 -13.53 -1.77
CA GLN A 393 4.68 -12.12 -1.49
C GLN A 393 5.66 -11.53 -0.46
N ALA A 394 5.97 -12.27 0.61
CA ALA A 394 6.92 -11.83 1.62
C ALA A 394 8.32 -11.62 1.02
N GLN A 395 8.78 -12.54 0.16
CA GLN A 395 10.06 -12.40 -0.54
C GLN A 395 10.08 -11.17 -1.45
N THR A 396 9.01 -10.96 -2.24
CA THR A 396 8.91 -9.81 -3.14
C THR A 396 8.92 -8.49 -2.36
N LEU A 397 8.23 -8.44 -1.21
CA LEU A 397 8.20 -7.27 -0.34
C LEU A 397 9.58 -6.98 0.26
N PHE A 398 10.29 -8.03 0.68
CA PHE A 398 11.65 -7.93 1.20
C PHE A 398 12.63 -7.39 0.16
N ASP A 399 12.61 -7.95 -1.06
CA ASP A 399 13.47 -7.51 -2.17
C ASP A 399 13.18 -6.06 -2.57
N ALA A 400 11.89 -5.65 -2.58
CA ALA A 400 11.50 -4.27 -2.83
C ALA A 400 11.99 -3.31 -1.73
N GLY A 401 11.90 -3.73 -0.47
CA GLY A 401 12.41 -2.98 0.67
C GLY A 401 13.93 -2.75 0.60
N GLN A 402 14.70 -3.79 0.28
CA GLN A 402 16.15 -3.67 0.10
C GLN A 402 16.52 -2.73 -1.05
N LYS A 403 15.83 -2.82 -2.19
CA LYS A 403 16.08 -1.92 -3.32
C LYS A 403 15.81 -0.48 -2.95
N LEU A 404 14.71 -0.21 -2.25
CA LEU A 404 14.36 1.14 -1.82
C LEU A 404 15.42 1.72 -0.87
N GLU A 405 15.93 0.91 0.06
CA GLU A 405 16.99 1.34 0.97
C GLU A 405 18.28 1.70 0.23
N ILE A 406 18.72 0.86 -0.72
CA ILE A 406 19.90 1.13 -1.54
C ILE A 406 19.73 2.43 -2.34
N LEU A 407 18.57 2.63 -2.98
CA LEU A 407 18.30 3.86 -3.74
C LEU A 407 18.31 5.10 -2.82
N ASN A 408 17.75 5.00 -1.61
CA ASN A 408 17.74 6.11 -0.66
C ASN A 408 19.16 6.47 -0.20
N GLN A 409 19.99 5.46 0.09
CA GLN A 409 21.40 5.66 0.43
C GLN A 409 22.20 6.30 -0.72
N GLN A 410 21.95 5.90 -1.97
CA GLN A 410 22.58 6.51 -3.14
C GLN A 410 22.17 7.98 -3.32
N LEU A 411 20.89 8.28 -3.14
CA LEU A 411 20.36 9.65 -3.22
C LEU A 411 20.97 10.54 -2.12
N ALA A 412 21.00 10.05 -0.88
CA ALA A 412 21.59 10.76 0.25
C ALA A 412 23.08 11.05 0.02
N ARG A 413 23.83 10.06 -0.50
CA ARG A 413 25.25 10.23 -0.85
C ARG A 413 25.43 11.26 -1.97
N SER A 414 24.59 11.22 -3.00
CA SER A 414 24.66 12.16 -4.12
C SER A 414 24.40 13.60 -3.66
N ASN A 415 23.42 13.82 -2.77
CA ASN A 415 23.15 15.15 -2.23
C ASN A 415 24.31 15.66 -1.39
N LYS A 416 24.87 14.82 -0.51
CA LYS A 416 26.03 15.19 0.31
C LYS A 416 27.23 15.61 -0.55
N LEU A 417 27.54 14.83 -1.59
CA LEU A 417 28.65 15.15 -2.52
C LEU A 417 28.40 16.47 -3.28
N LYS A 418 27.16 16.74 -3.68
CA LYS A 418 26.79 17.99 -4.33
C LYS A 418 27.00 19.19 -3.41
N ASP A 419 26.63 19.07 -2.14
CA ASP A 419 26.79 20.15 -1.16
C ASP A 419 28.27 20.42 -0.85
N GLU A 420 29.07 19.36 -0.66
CA GLU A 420 30.51 19.46 -0.41
C GLU A 420 31.27 20.06 -1.60
N PHE A 421 30.89 19.67 -2.82
CA PHE A 421 31.46 20.21 -4.05
C PHE A 421 31.20 21.72 -4.21
N LEU A 422 29.97 22.17 -3.95
CA LEU A 422 29.61 23.59 -4.05
C LEU A 422 30.31 24.44 -3.00
N ALA A 423 30.42 23.95 -1.76
CA ALA A 423 31.14 24.66 -0.70
C ALA A 423 32.62 24.82 -1.03
N THR A 424 33.27 23.74 -1.50
CA THR A 424 34.69 23.75 -1.86
C THR A 424 34.97 24.69 -3.02
N LEU A 425 34.21 24.60 -4.12
CA LEU A 425 34.39 25.48 -5.28
C LEU A 425 34.27 26.96 -4.93
N THR A 426 33.34 27.31 -4.05
CA THR A 426 33.15 28.71 -3.63
C THR A 426 34.39 29.24 -2.94
N HIS A 427 34.99 28.45 -2.04
CA HIS A 427 36.21 28.84 -1.34
C HIS A 427 37.40 28.97 -2.29
N GLU A 428 37.57 28.00 -3.18
CA GLU A 428 38.67 27.97 -4.17
C GLU A 428 38.57 29.10 -5.20
N LEU A 429 37.36 29.59 -5.51
CA LEU A 429 37.17 30.75 -6.38
C LEU A 429 37.37 32.08 -5.65
N ARG A 430 37.00 32.17 -4.37
CA ARG A 430 37.10 33.43 -3.59
C ARG A 430 38.54 33.88 -3.37
N THR A 431 39.43 32.97 -3.02
CA THR A 431 40.83 33.27 -2.68
C THR A 431 41.61 33.94 -3.82
N PRO A 432 41.68 33.38 -5.04
CA PRO A 432 42.38 34.04 -6.14
C PRO A 432 41.72 35.36 -6.55
N MET A 433 40.39 35.45 -6.46
CA MET A 433 39.66 36.67 -6.82
C MET A 433 39.93 37.83 -5.87
N ASN A 434 40.02 37.58 -4.57
CA ASN A 434 40.44 38.61 -3.61
C ASN A 434 41.85 39.11 -3.91
N GLY A 435 42.75 38.22 -4.37
CA GLY A 435 44.09 38.58 -4.82
C GLY A 435 44.10 39.49 -6.04
N VAL A 436 43.25 39.19 -7.04
CA VAL A 436 43.06 40.03 -8.23
C VAL A 436 42.51 41.40 -7.84
N ILE A 437 41.47 41.46 -7.00
CA ILE A 437 40.86 42.71 -6.54
C ILE A 437 41.88 43.57 -5.77
N GLY A 438 42.60 42.97 -4.81
CA GLY A 438 43.60 43.69 -4.03
C GLY A 438 44.75 44.22 -4.90
N SER A 439 45.18 43.45 -5.90
CA SER A 439 46.20 43.88 -6.87
C SER A 439 45.71 45.04 -7.74
N LEU A 440 44.46 45.00 -8.18
CA LEU A 440 43.82 46.08 -8.95
C LEU A 440 43.63 47.34 -8.09
N GLU A 441 43.32 47.21 -6.81
CA GLU A 441 43.21 48.34 -5.87
C GLU A 441 44.57 48.97 -5.56
N LEU A 442 45.63 48.16 -5.43
CA LEU A 442 47.01 48.67 -5.35
C LEU A 442 47.41 49.40 -6.63
N MET A 443 46.99 48.91 -7.81
CA MET A 443 47.29 49.55 -9.08
C MET A 443 46.70 50.96 -9.18
N GLN A 444 45.51 51.20 -8.61
CA GLN A 444 44.88 52.55 -8.53
C GLN A 444 45.68 53.56 -7.72
N THR A 445 46.66 53.09 -6.94
CA THR A 445 47.49 53.97 -6.13
C THR A 445 48.70 54.54 -6.86
N LEU A 446 48.98 54.05 -8.06
CA LEU A 446 50.10 54.46 -8.90
C LEU A 446 49.64 55.56 -9.88
N GLU A 447 50.56 56.41 -10.33
CA GLU A 447 50.27 57.33 -11.45
C GLU A 447 50.07 56.50 -12.73
N MET A 448 48.91 56.65 -13.36
CA MET A 448 48.51 55.87 -14.54
C MET A 448 48.10 56.78 -15.70
N ASP A 449 48.37 56.32 -16.92
CA ASP A 449 47.82 56.91 -18.14
C ASP A 449 46.29 56.70 -18.16
N PRO A 450 45.47 57.68 -18.60
CA PRO A 450 44.02 57.54 -18.72
C PRO A 450 43.54 56.26 -19.44
N GLU A 451 44.31 55.73 -20.40
CA GLU A 451 43.93 54.46 -21.06
C GLU A 451 44.13 53.23 -20.15
N LEU A 452 45.22 53.22 -19.36
CA LEU A 452 45.52 52.20 -18.36
C LEU A 452 44.52 52.25 -17.20
N GLU A 453 44.09 53.45 -16.81
CA GLU A 453 43.05 53.65 -15.78
C GLU A 453 41.72 53.01 -16.20
N GLN A 454 41.33 53.16 -17.47
CA GLN A 454 40.12 52.55 -18.01
C GLN A 454 40.18 51.01 -18.00
N TYR A 455 41.32 50.41 -18.38
CA TYR A 455 41.50 48.95 -18.32
C TYR A 455 41.46 48.43 -16.89
N GLN A 456 42.08 49.15 -15.95
CA GLN A 456 42.04 48.81 -14.52
C GLN A 456 40.61 48.88 -13.97
N GLN A 457 39.86 49.95 -14.27
CA GLN A 457 38.47 50.10 -13.83
C GLN A 457 37.60 48.96 -14.38
N THR A 458 37.79 48.59 -15.65
CA THR A 458 37.07 47.48 -16.29
C THR A 458 37.40 46.13 -15.65
N ALA A 459 38.68 45.87 -15.37
CA ALA A 459 39.12 44.64 -14.70
C ALA A 459 38.61 44.58 -13.24
N SER A 460 38.63 45.70 -12.52
CA SER A 460 38.14 45.81 -11.15
C SER A 460 36.63 45.58 -11.07
N GLY A 461 35.87 46.18 -11.99
CA GLY A 461 34.44 45.92 -12.14
C GLY A 461 34.15 44.45 -12.40
N SER A 462 34.85 43.84 -13.35
CA SER A 462 34.68 42.41 -13.71
C SER A 462 35.01 41.47 -12.54
N ALA A 463 36.05 41.77 -11.77
CA ALA A 463 36.46 40.98 -10.62
C ALA A 463 35.44 41.08 -9.47
N ARG A 464 34.92 42.28 -9.19
CA ARG A 464 33.86 42.51 -8.21
C ARG A 464 32.55 41.83 -8.62
N ASP A 465 32.20 41.85 -9.90
CA ASP A 465 31.02 41.17 -10.43
C ASP A 465 31.11 39.65 -10.26
N MET A 466 32.27 39.04 -10.56
CA MET A 466 32.50 37.60 -10.33
C MET A 466 32.37 37.24 -8.85
N MET A 467 32.91 38.07 -7.95
CA MET A 467 32.76 37.88 -6.51
C MET A 467 31.31 37.98 -6.05
N ARG A 468 30.53 38.92 -6.60
CA ARG A 468 29.09 39.03 -6.33
C ARG A 468 28.35 37.76 -6.77
N MET A 469 28.72 37.18 -7.92
CA MET A 469 28.15 35.93 -8.44
C MET A 469 28.45 34.73 -7.53
N VAL A 470 29.71 34.58 -7.11
CA VAL A 470 30.15 33.50 -6.21
C VAL A 470 29.43 33.58 -4.86
N ASN A 471 29.36 34.77 -4.27
CA ASN A 471 28.63 35.00 -3.02
C ASN A 471 27.14 34.68 -3.18
N GLY A 472 26.52 35.03 -4.31
CA GLY A 472 25.12 34.68 -4.59
C GLY A 472 24.88 33.17 -4.66
N ILE A 473 25.79 32.40 -5.26
CA ILE A 473 25.71 30.93 -5.28
C ILE A 473 25.84 30.35 -3.87
N LEU A 474 26.74 30.89 -3.05
CA LEU A 474 26.90 30.47 -1.66
C LEU A 474 25.64 30.72 -0.86
N THR A 475 25.12 31.95 -0.89
CA THR A 475 23.88 32.31 -0.18
C THR A 475 22.72 31.41 -0.59
N LEU A 476 22.58 31.11 -1.89
CA LEU A 476 21.55 30.17 -2.38
C LEU A 476 21.74 28.74 -1.85
N THR A 477 22.99 28.27 -1.75
CA THR A 477 23.32 26.92 -1.26
C THR A 477 23.09 26.81 0.24
N GLU A 478 23.45 27.83 1.02
CA GLU A 478 23.22 27.90 2.46
C GLU A 478 21.72 28.00 2.81
N LEU A 479 20.96 28.76 2.02
CA LEU A 479 19.50 28.81 2.13
C LEU A 479 18.86 27.47 1.80
N GLN A 480 19.31 26.76 0.76
CA GLN A 480 18.82 25.41 0.43
C GLN A 480 19.12 24.38 1.52
N ALA A 481 20.29 24.47 2.14
CA ALA A 481 20.71 23.59 3.22
C ALA A 481 20.06 23.94 4.57
N GLY A 482 19.27 25.02 4.65
CA GLY A 482 18.67 25.51 5.90
C GLY A 482 19.71 25.99 6.92
N LYS A 483 20.93 26.30 6.49
CA LYS A 483 22.04 26.71 7.37
C LYS A 483 22.03 28.21 7.66
N LEU A 484 21.44 29.02 6.79
CA LEU A 484 21.37 30.47 6.96
C LEU A 484 20.33 30.82 8.04
N GLN A 485 20.75 31.56 9.08
CA GLN A 485 19.88 32.02 10.16
C GLN A 485 19.75 33.56 10.12
N ALA A 486 18.60 34.08 10.56
CA ALA A 486 18.39 35.52 10.74
C ALA A 486 19.10 35.98 12.03
N SER A 487 19.91 37.03 11.94
CA SER A 487 20.58 37.66 13.08
C SER A 487 19.94 39.03 13.29
N ALA A 488 19.15 39.17 14.37
CA ALA A 488 18.46 40.42 14.66
C ALA A 488 19.30 41.31 15.57
N ASP A 489 19.62 42.51 15.10
CA ASP A 489 20.37 43.53 15.84
C ASP A 489 19.63 44.87 15.84
N THR A 490 19.96 45.74 16.80
CA THR A 490 19.40 47.11 16.81
C THR A 490 20.20 47.99 15.84
N PHE A 491 19.54 48.56 14.82
CA PHE A 491 20.17 49.41 13.82
C PHE A 491 19.38 50.70 13.54
N SER A 492 20.05 51.67 12.91
CA SER A 492 19.41 52.90 12.41
C SER A 492 18.91 52.67 10.98
N LEU A 493 17.59 52.71 10.81
CA LEU A 493 16.92 52.53 9.53
C LEU A 493 17.30 53.66 8.56
N ARG A 494 17.32 54.92 9.01
CA ARG A 494 17.73 56.06 8.18
C ARG A 494 19.21 55.96 7.83
N GLY A 495 20.05 55.50 8.75
CA GLY A 495 21.47 55.24 8.47
C GLY A 495 21.67 54.19 7.36
N MET A 496 20.96 53.06 7.44
CA MET A 496 20.98 52.02 6.38
C MET A 496 20.52 52.59 5.03
N ILE A 497 19.42 53.34 5.03
CA ILE A 497 18.85 53.92 3.81
C ILE A 497 19.77 54.99 3.20
N GLU A 498 20.42 55.82 4.02
CA GLU A 498 21.37 56.83 3.53
C GLU A 498 22.67 56.19 3.00
N ALA A 499 23.10 55.06 3.59
CA ALA A 499 24.22 54.29 3.07
C ALA A 499 23.89 53.73 1.67
N LEU A 500 22.70 53.14 1.49
CA LEU A 500 22.22 52.70 0.17
C LEU A 500 22.09 53.88 -0.80
N ARG A 501 21.61 55.03 -0.33
CA ARG A 501 21.52 56.23 -1.15
C ARG A 501 22.89 56.62 -1.69
N THR A 502 23.86 56.82 -0.80
CA THR A 502 25.23 57.24 -1.15
C THR A 502 25.89 56.26 -2.11
N GLN A 503 25.67 54.97 -1.90
CA GLN A 503 26.22 53.90 -2.75
C GLN A 503 25.67 53.93 -4.18
N PHE A 504 24.37 54.15 -4.36
CA PHE A 504 23.72 54.06 -5.67
C PHE A 504 23.53 55.40 -6.39
N GLU A 505 23.69 56.54 -5.70
CA GLU A 505 23.58 57.89 -6.27
C GLU A 505 24.63 58.12 -7.38
N GLY A 506 25.86 57.65 -7.20
CA GLY A 506 26.91 57.69 -8.23
C GLY A 506 26.58 56.82 -9.46
N ASN A 507 26.03 55.62 -9.23
CA ASN A 507 25.65 54.70 -10.30
C ASN A 507 24.45 55.22 -11.11
N ALA A 508 23.47 55.84 -10.45
CA ALA A 508 22.34 56.48 -11.11
C ALA A 508 22.77 57.72 -11.89
N SER A 509 23.62 58.58 -11.29
CA SER A 509 24.10 59.82 -11.90
C SER A 509 24.96 59.56 -13.14
N SER A 510 25.79 58.51 -13.15
CA SER A 510 26.58 58.13 -14.34
C SER A 510 25.71 57.74 -15.55
N LYS A 511 24.48 57.28 -15.31
CA LYS A 511 23.45 57.05 -16.34
C LYS A 511 22.46 58.21 -16.51
N SER A 512 22.69 59.34 -15.85
CA SER A 512 21.76 60.49 -15.83
C SER A 512 20.34 60.14 -15.35
N LEU A 513 20.22 59.20 -14.40
CA LEU A 513 18.96 58.81 -13.78
C LEU A 513 18.72 59.61 -12.50
N ASP A 514 17.49 60.11 -12.31
CA ASP A 514 17.07 60.75 -11.06
C ASP A 514 16.85 59.68 -9.97
N PHE A 515 17.56 59.76 -8.84
CA PHE A 515 17.40 58.82 -7.72
C PHE A 515 16.83 59.54 -6.49
N LYS A 516 15.64 59.11 -6.06
CA LYS A 516 14.93 59.69 -4.92
C LYS A 516 14.75 58.69 -3.78
N VAL A 517 14.94 59.16 -2.55
CA VAL A 517 14.70 58.38 -1.35
C VAL A 517 13.67 59.09 -0.49
N ASP A 518 12.59 58.39 -0.16
CA ASP A 518 11.42 58.94 0.55
C ASP A 518 11.09 58.05 1.76
N VAL A 519 11.34 58.57 2.97
CA VAL A 519 11.07 57.86 4.23
C VAL A 519 9.95 58.57 4.97
N ALA A 520 8.82 57.88 5.18
CA ALA A 520 7.66 58.46 5.85
C ALA A 520 8.00 58.96 7.27
N SER A 521 7.44 60.11 7.66
CA SER A 521 7.74 60.80 8.93
C SER A 521 7.35 60.00 10.18
N GLY A 522 6.41 59.05 10.05
CA GLY A 522 5.94 58.19 11.16
C GLY A 522 6.82 56.96 11.44
N VAL A 523 7.91 56.76 10.70
CA VAL A 523 8.78 55.58 10.86
C VAL A 523 9.89 55.87 11.88
N PRO A 524 9.98 55.11 13.00
CA PRO A 524 11.03 55.25 13.98
C PRO A 524 12.39 54.85 13.38
N ASP A 525 13.46 55.54 13.80
CA ASP A 525 14.79 55.31 13.25
C ASP A 525 15.47 54.05 13.82
N ARG A 526 15.34 53.80 15.13
CA ARG A 526 15.93 52.62 15.76
C ARG A 526 14.96 51.45 15.67
N VAL A 527 15.38 50.39 14.98
CA VAL A 527 14.60 49.17 14.79
C VAL A 527 15.48 47.96 15.12
N HIS A 528 14.84 46.85 15.52
CA HIS A 528 15.50 45.59 15.84
C HIS A 528 15.17 44.54 14.77
N GLY A 529 16.19 44.13 14.01
CA GLY A 529 16.03 43.21 12.88
C GLY A 529 17.36 42.97 12.16
N ASP A 530 17.32 42.18 11.09
CA ASP A 530 18.54 41.82 10.36
C ASP A 530 18.88 42.88 9.30
N ASN A 531 19.66 43.89 9.71
CA ASN A 531 20.13 44.97 8.84
C ASN A 531 20.80 44.43 7.57
N ALA A 532 21.69 43.44 7.71
CA ALA A 532 22.50 42.93 6.62
C ALA A 532 21.63 42.28 5.54
N LYS A 533 20.68 41.41 5.93
CA LYS A 533 19.81 40.72 4.96
C LYS A 533 18.79 41.66 4.32
N ILE A 534 18.27 42.65 5.06
CA ILE A 534 17.37 43.68 4.51
C ILE A 534 18.13 44.54 3.50
N ALA A 535 19.32 45.04 3.86
CA ALA A 535 20.17 45.81 2.95
C ALA A 535 20.52 45.00 1.70
N GLN A 536 20.90 43.73 1.83
CA GLN A 536 21.21 42.84 0.71
C GLN A 536 20.01 42.67 -0.25
N CYS A 537 18.79 42.56 0.27
CA CYS A 537 17.59 42.52 -0.57
C CYS A 537 17.40 43.83 -1.35
N LEU A 538 17.56 44.97 -0.69
CA LEU A 538 17.40 46.29 -1.30
C LEU A 538 18.49 46.58 -2.33
N GLU A 539 19.75 46.21 -2.06
CA GLU A 539 20.86 46.30 -3.00
C GLU A 539 20.54 45.54 -4.30
N CYS A 540 20.04 44.32 -4.20
CA CYS A 540 19.68 43.54 -5.38
C CYS A 540 18.53 44.16 -6.19
N LEU A 541 17.54 44.76 -5.51
CA LEU A 541 16.42 45.42 -6.19
C LEU A 541 16.83 46.74 -6.84
N LEU A 542 17.67 47.54 -6.17
CA LEU A 542 18.20 48.81 -6.67
C LEU A 542 19.17 48.60 -7.84
N ASP A 543 20.03 47.60 -7.76
CA ASP A 543 20.94 47.23 -8.85
C ASP A 543 20.15 46.82 -10.11
N ASN A 544 19.10 46.00 -9.95
CA ASN A 544 18.20 45.67 -11.05
C ASN A 544 17.49 46.92 -11.61
N ALA A 545 16.98 47.81 -10.76
CA ALA A 545 16.32 49.04 -11.19
C ALA A 545 17.24 49.93 -12.04
N ILE A 546 18.49 50.16 -11.61
CA ILE A 546 19.49 50.95 -12.35
C ILE A 546 19.94 50.24 -13.63
N LYS A 547 20.03 48.91 -13.60
CA LYS A 547 20.42 48.11 -14.75
C LYS A 547 19.38 48.20 -15.87
N PHE A 548 18.09 48.10 -15.55
CA PHE A 548 16.99 48.04 -16.54
C PHE A 548 16.32 49.39 -16.84
N THR A 549 16.79 50.49 -16.24
CA THR A 549 16.33 51.86 -16.55
C THR A 549 17.37 52.59 -17.40
N ARG A 550 16.96 53.08 -18.58
CA ARG A 550 17.83 53.85 -19.50
C ARG A 550 17.65 55.37 -19.34
N VAL A 551 16.41 55.83 -19.19
CA VAL A 551 16.03 57.25 -19.09
C VAL A 551 14.93 57.37 -18.05
N GLY A 552 14.94 58.44 -17.26
CA GLY A 552 13.96 58.70 -16.21
C GLY A 552 14.60 58.68 -14.82
N GLY A 553 14.05 57.89 -13.92
CA GLY A 553 14.53 57.81 -12.55
C GLY A 553 14.06 56.57 -11.79
N LEU A 554 14.61 56.42 -10.60
CA LEU A 554 14.25 55.40 -9.62
C LEU A 554 13.94 56.05 -8.26
N ALA A 555 13.07 55.41 -7.49
CA ALA A 555 12.71 55.85 -6.15
C ALA A 555 12.70 54.69 -5.16
N LEU A 556 13.28 54.91 -3.98
CA LEU A 556 13.14 54.04 -2.81
C LEU A 556 12.18 54.71 -1.83
N ARG A 557 11.01 54.12 -1.64
CA ARG A 557 10.02 54.59 -0.65
C ARG A 557 9.94 53.64 0.53
N VAL A 558 10.04 54.18 1.74
CA VAL A 558 9.95 53.44 3.00
C VAL A 558 8.75 53.93 3.79
N THR A 559 7.83 53.02 4.09
CA THR A 559 6.67 53.28 4.94
C THR A 559 6.62 52.27 6.09
N GLY A 560 6.00 52.64 7.21
CA GLY A 560 5.91 51.79 8.38
C GLY A 560 4.53 51.90 9.03
N LYS A 561 4.01 50.77 9.49
CA LYS A 561 2.75 50.69 10.22
C LYS A 561 2.94 49.84 11.48
N ALA A 562 2.57 50.39 12.64
CA ALA A 562 2.59 49.64 13.89
C ALA A 562 1.59 48.47 13.80
N VAL A 563 2.05 47.26 14.10
CA VAL A 563 1.22 46.05 14.15
C VAL A 563 0.88 45.73 15.60
N GLU A 564 1.90 45.74 16.46
CA GLU A 564 1.82 45.54 17.92
C GLU A 564 2.66 46.63 18.63
N PRO A 565 2.54 46.82 19.97
CA PRO A 565 3.27 47.85 20.69
C PRO A 565 4.81 47.78 20.55
N ASP A 566 5.33 46.57 20.30
CA ASP A 566 6.74 46.22 20.17
C ASP A 566 7.14 45.79 18.74
N ARG A 567 6.20 45.83 17.77
CA ARG A 567 6.44 45.41 16.38
C ARG A 567 5.95 46.41 15.34
N LEU A 568 6.80 46.63 14.35
CA LEU A 568 6.55 47.52 13.23
C LEU A 568 6.63 46.74 11.91
N ALA A 569 5.55 46.79 11.11
CA ALA A 569 5.61 46.33 9.73
C ALA A 569 6.24 47.44 8.87
N LEU A 570 7.40 47.14 8.29
CA LEU A 570 8.11 48.00 7.35
C LEU A 570 7.82 47.55 5.92
N ASN A 571 7.60 48.53 5.06
CA ASN A 571 7.36 48.37 3.64
C ASN A 571 8.39 49.19 2.86
N PHE A 572 9.20 48.50 2.06
CA PHE A 572 10.17 49.10 1.16
C PHE A 572 9.70 48.90 -0.28
N ALA A 573 9.49 49.99 -1.01
CA ALA A 573 9.11 49.95 -2.41
C ALA A 573 10.23 50.56 -3.27
N VAL A 574 10.84 49.72 -4.12
CA VAL A 574 11.78 50.14 -5.16
C VAL A 574 10.99 50.31 -6.45
N ILE A 575 10.97 51.53 -6.98
CA ILE A 575 10.18 51.93 -8.15
C ILE A 575 11.13 52.41 -9.22
N ASP A 576 11.02 51.87 -10.43
CA ASP A 576 11.79 52.27 -11.60
C ASP A 576 10.87 52.70 -12.74
N THR A 577 11.42 53.44 -13.71
CA THR A 577 10.74 53.89 -14.93
C THR A 577 11.30 53.20 -16.18
N GLY A 578 11.91 52.03 -15.98
CA GLY A 578 12.62 51.28 -17.01
C GLY A 578 11.70 50.54 -17.99
N ILE A 579 12.26 49.50 -18.63
CA ILE A 579 11.60 48.77 -19.72
C ILE A 579 10.27 48.11 -19.30
N GLY A 580 10.10 47.80 -18.01
CA GLY A 580 8.99 46.98 -17.51
C GLY A 580 8.92 45.60 -18.19
N PHE A 581 8.00 44.76 -17.73
CA PHE A 581 7.78 43.43 -18.31
C PHE A 581 6.31 43.00 -18.14
N THR A 582 5.86 42.08 -18.99
CA THR A 582 4.54 41.43 -18.86
C THR A 582 4.55 40.51 -17.65
N ASP A 583 3.48 40.48 -16.87
CA ASP A 583 3.35 39.66 -15.66
C ASP A 583 3.68 38.18 -15.94
N LEU A 584 4.89 37.78 -15.55
CA LEU A 584 5.33 36.40 -15.52
C LEU A 584 4.99 35.91 -14.12
N GLY A 585 4.03 34.99 -14.00
CA GLY A 585 3.52 34.56 -12.70
C GLY A 585 4.62 34.29 -11.68
N GLU A 586 4.36 34.58 -10.40
CA GLU A 586 5.36 34.65 -9.32
C GLU A 586 6.37 33.47 -9.31
N ALA A 587 5.90 32.24 -9.58
CA ALA A 587 6.74 31.04 -9.60
C ALA A 587 7.86 31.08 -10.66
N THR A 588 7.65 31.75 -11.78
CA THR A 588 8.62 31.87 -12.87
C THR A 588 9.57 33.04 -12.63
N MET A 589 9.07 34.19 -12.18
CA MET A 589 9.90 35.39 -11.95
C MET A 589 10.95 35.19 -10.86
N TYR A 590 10.62 34.42 -9.82
CA TYR A 590 11.53 34.11 -8.71
C TYR A 590 12.26 32.76 -8.88
N GLN A 591 12.19 32.14 -10.06
CA GLN A 591 12.91 30.90 -10.36
C GLN A 591 14.43 31.16 -10.43
N ARG A 592 15.23 30.21 -9.95
CA ARG A 592 16.69 30.27 -9.98
C ARG A 592 17.20 30.18 -11.42
N PHE A 593 18.22 30.98 -11.74
CA PHE A 593 18.86 31.00 -13.07
C PHE A 593 17.92 31.42 -14.21
N PHE A 594 16.83 32.10 -13.87
CA PHE A 594 15.85 32.58 -14.85
C PHE A 594 16.21 33.99 -15.34
N GLN A 595 16.06 34.22 -16.64
CA GLN A 595 16.30 35.49 -17.32
C GLN A 595 15.19 35.74 -18.35
N LEU A 596 14.77 37.00 -18.48
CA LEU A 596 13.69 37.42 -19.39
C LEU A 596 14.00 37.16 -20.88
N ASP A 597 15.26 37.30 -21.30
CA ASP A 597 15.64 37.25 -22.72
C ASP A 597 16.11 35.86 -23.20
N GLY A 598 16.22 34.87 -22.31
CA GLY A 598 16.64 33.49 -22.63
C GLY A 598 18.03 33.31 -23.26
N SER A 599 18.73 34.39 -23.58
CA SER A 599 20.03 34.38 -24.26
C SER A 599 21.16 34.69 -23.27
N MET A 600 22.21 33.87 -23.29
CA MET A 600 23.47 34.12 -22.57
C MET A 600 24.30 35.25 -23.20
N THR A 601 23.86 35.83 -24.32
CA THR A 601 24.57 36.84 -25.11
C THR A 601 24.15 38.27 -24.72
N ARG A 602 25.14 39.12 -24.44
CA ARG A 602 25.07 40.39 -23.68
C ARG A 602 24.16 41.50 -24.25
N GLU A 603 23.42 42.13 -23.33
CA GLU A 603 23.27 43.60 -23.16
C GLU A 603 23.07 43.93 -21.65
N TYR A 604 22.46 42.99 -20.90
CA TYR A 604 22.17 43.08 -19.46
C TYR A 604 22.65 41.83 -18.68
N GLY A 605 23.96 41.56 -18.63
CA GLY A 605 24.53 40.34 -18.03
C GLY A 605 24.30 40.16 -16.51
N GLY A 606 23.94 38.96 -16.06
CA GLY A 606 23.85 38.56 -14.64
C GLY A 606 23.29 37.14 -14.45
N LEU A 607 23.61 36.40 -13.38
CA LEU A 607 23.30 34.96 -13.24
C LEU A 607 21.81 34.57 -13.14
N GLY A 608 20.88 35.52 -13.05
CA GLY A 608 19.45 35.23 -12.85
C GLY A 608 19.12 34.68 -11.46
N VAL A 609 19.95 34.98 -10.45
CA VAL A 609 19.82 34.44 -9.09
C VAL A 609 19.37 35.50 -8.06
N GLY A 610 19.54 36.79 -8.38
CA GLY A 610 19.28 37.89 -7.44
C GLY A 610 17.86 37.91 -6.85
N LEU A 611 16.83 37.88 -7.70
CA LEU A 611 15.43 37.88 -7.23
C LEU A 611 15.06 36.61 -6.46
N ALA A 612 15.65 35.46 -6.81
CA ALA A 612 15.46 34.21 -6.08
C ALA A 612 16.08 34.28 -4.66
N ILE A 613 17.26 34.90 -4.52
CA ILE A 613 17.89 35.16 -3.21
C ILE A 613 17.02 36.12 -2.40
N CYS A 614 16.58 37.25 -2.99
CA CYS A 614 15.68 38.18 -2.31
C CYS A 614 14.45 37.47 -1.77
N ARG A 615 13.78 36.64 -2.60
CA ARG A 615 12.58 35.94 -2.17
C ARG A 615 12.84 35.03 -0.96
N GLN A 616 13.92 34.25 -0.99
CA GLN A 616 14.26 33.33 0.10
C GLN A 616 14.75 34.04 1.36
N LEU A 617 15.53 35.12 1.24
CA LEU A 617 15.96 35.93 2.39
C LEU A 617 14.76 36.58 3.08
N VAL A 618 13.79 37.06 2.31
CA VAL A 618 12.59 37.70 2.84
C VAL A 618 11.69 36.69 3.53
N GLU A 619 11.55 35.48 2.98
CA GLU A 619 10.87 34.36 3.65
C GLU A 619 11.58 33.96 4.95
N LEU A 620 12.92 33.95 4.99
CA LEU A 620 13.71 33.72 6.21
C LEU A 620 13.46 34.79 7.28
N LEU A 621 13.24 36.04 6.87
CA LEU A 621 12.88 37.15 7.77
C LEU A 621 11.39 37.17 8.15
N GLY A 622 10.59 36.20 7.70
CA GLY A 622 9.13 36.17 7.92
C GLY A 622 8.34 37.21 7.12
N GLY A 623 8.98 37.82 6.12
CA GLY A 623 8.39 38.85 5.27
C GLY A 623 7.79 38.34 3.95
N ARG A 624 7.41 39.27 3.07
CA ARG A 624 6.91 38.96 1.72
C ARG A 624 7.52 39.90 0.68
N LEU A 625 7.92 39.34 -0.47
CA LEU A 625 8.33 40.10 -1.66
C LEU A 625 7.26 40.01 -2.74
N THR A 626 6.80 41.16 -3.24
CA THR A 626 5.80 41.28 -4.31
C THR A 626 6.27 42.23 -5.40
N HIS A 627 5.67 42.17 -6.58
CA HIS A 627 6.02 43.06 -7.69
C HIS A 627 4.79 43.47 -8.51
N ARG A 628 4.92 44.60 -9.23
CA ARG A 628 4.00 45.05 -10.28
C ARG A 628 4.84 45.68 -11.38
N SER A 629 4.62 45.30 -12.63
CA SER A 629 5.35 45.86 -13.77
C SER A 629 4.41 46.03 -14.96
N GLU A 630 4.62 47.10 -15.72
CA GLU A 630 3.92 47.37 -16.97
C GLU A 630 4.97 47.65 -18.07
N PRO A 631 4.94 46.95 -19.22
CA PRO A 631 5.87 47.20 -20.31
C PRO A 631 5.89 48.68 -20.72
N GLY A 632 7.09 49.27 -20.77
CA GLY A 632 7.34 50.67 -21.10
C GLY A 632 7.04 51.68 -20.00
N ARG A 633 6.58 51.25 -18.81
CA ARG A 633 6.25 52.13 -17.67
C ARG A 633 7.08 51.85 -16.41
N GLY A 634 7.99 50.88 -16.48
CA GLY A 634 8.85 50.47 -15.38
C GLY A 634 8.21 49.45 -14.44
N SER A 635 8.89 49.19 -13.32
CA SER A 635 8.48 48.20 -12.34
C SER A 635 8.47 48.75 -10.91
N ARG A 636 7.68 48.11 -10.06
CA ARG A 636 7.63 48.33 -8.62
C ARG A 636 7.84 47.00 -7.91
N PHE A 637 8.92 46.88 -7.18
CA PHE A 637 9.19 45.77 -6.27
C PHE A 637 8.93 46.21 -4.84
N GLN A 638 8.18 45.41 -4.10
CA GLN A 638 7.74 45.73 -2.74
C GLN A 638 8.15 44.63 -1.77
N LEU A 639 8.92 45.02 -0.77
CA LEU A 639 9.44 44.21 0.31
C LEU A 639 8.70 44.56 1.61
N ASP A 640 7.99 43.59 2.17
CA ASP A 640 7.26 43.70 3.44
C ASP A 640 8.00 42.87 4.51
N VAL A 641 8.44 43.48 5.61
CA VAL A 641 9.16 42.80 6.71
C VAL A 641 8.67 43.33 8.06
N GLU A 642 8.54 42.45 9.05
CA GLU A 642 8.26 42.85 10.43
C GLU A 642 9.57 43.00 11.22
N VAL A 643 9.72 44.13 11.91
CA VAL A 643 10.87 44.41 12.78
C VAL A 643 10.41 44.75 14.19
N GLY A 644 11.24 44.43 15.18
CA GLY A 644 11.00 44.81 16.57
C GLY A 644 11.30 46.29 16.81
N LEU A 645 10.66 46.87 17.82
CA LEU A 645 11.04 48.17 18.36
C LEU A 645 11.88 47.97 19.62
N PRO A 646 13.11 48.53 19.70
CA PRO A 646 13.93 48.37 20.88
C PRO A 646 13.25 49.01 22.10
N VAL A 647 13.20 48.28 23.22
CA VAL A 647 12.79 48.83 24.52
C VAL A 647 13.80 49.91 24.90
N ALA A 648 13.31 51.07 25.33
CA ALA A 648 14.12 52.27 25.55
C ALA A 648 15.29 52.05 26.54
N GLU A 649 16.49 51.84 26.02
CA GLU A 649 17.73 52.06 26.77
C GLU A 649 18.13 53.54 26.70
N ARG A 650 18.46 54.10 27.87
CA ARG A 650 18.89 55.50 28.02
C ARG A 650 20.11 55.79 27.13
N PRO A 651 20.12 56.90 26.37
CA PRO A 651 21.28 57.26 25.56
C PRO A 651 22.46 57.62 26.47
N LEU A 652 23.57 56.90 26.33
CA LEU A 652 24.89 57.40 26.75
C LEU A 652 25.22 58.63 25.89
N ALA A 653 25.53 59.74 26.56
CA ALA A 653 25.75 61.05 25.95
C ALA A 653 26.93 61.04 24.96
N PRO A 654 26.89 61.87 23.90
CA PRO A 654 27.98 61.99 22.95
C PRO A 654 29.19 62.68 23.61
N LEU A 655 30.31 61.96 23.72
CA LEU A 655 31.60 62.52 24.10
C LEU A 655 32.11 63.42 22.96
N MET A 656 32.09 64.72 23.20
CA MET A 656 32.79 65.72 22.37
C MET A 656 34.32 65.52 22.48
N PRO A 657 35.10 65.78 21.41
CA PRO A 657 36.53 65.50 21.40
C PRO A 657 37.28 66.57 22.21
N ARG A 658 38.13 66.14 23.16
CA ARG A 658 39.14 66.99 23.81
C ARG A 658 40.52 66.78 23.18
N ASP A 659 41.15 67.91 22.88
CA ASP A 659 42.58 68.23 22.72
C ASP A 659 43.53 67.16 22.15
N PHE A 660 44.09 67.47 20.97
CA PHE A 660 45.06 66.66 20.24
C PHE A 660 46.40 66.48 21.00
N PRO A 661 46.81 65.23 21.32
CA PRO A 661 48.18 64.92 21.67
C PRO A 661 49.08 64.97 20.42
N ARG A 662 50.39 65.21 20.60
CA ARG A 662 51.39 65.24 19.52
C ARG A 662 51.26 64.02 18.60
N LEU A 663 50.93 64.27 17.32
CA LEU A 663 50.92 63.25 16.28
C LEU A 663 52.31 62.61 16.16
N ARG A 664 52.38 61.28 16.31
CA ARG A 664 53.52 60.52 15.79
C ARG A 664 53.46 60.54 14.26
N LEU A 665 54.60 60.62 13.58
CA LEU A 665 54.65 60.47 12.13
C LEU A 665 54.64 58.98 11.78
N PRO A 666 53.91 58.55 10.73
CA PRO A 666 53.85 57.14 10.34
C PRO A 666 55.21 56.46 10.15
N GLN A 667 56.20 57.20 9.64
CA GLN A 667 57.57 56.74 9.37
C GLN A 667 58.37 56.31 10.61
N ASP A 668 57.92 56.76 11.79
CA ASP A 668 58.53 56.45 13.08
C ASP A 668 57.84 55.26 13.77
N CYS A 669 56.74 54.75 13.20
CA CYS A 669 55.96 53.65 13.76
C CYS A 669 56.18 52.33 13.00
N ALA A 670 56.41 51.25 13.75
CA ALA A 670 56.55 49.90 13.22
C ALA A 670 55.26 49.09 13.40
N VAL A 671 54.75 48.52 12.31
CA VAL A 671 53.52 47.71 12.29
C VAL A 671 53.85 46.28 11.88
N MET A 672 53.46 45.31 12.69
CA MET A 672 53.56 43.88 12.33
C MET A 672 52.25 43.41 11.69
N LEU A 673 52.36 42.71 10.56
CA LEU A 673 51.25 42.08 9.86
C LEU A 673 51.41 40.57 9.92
N VAL A 674 50.43 39.87 10.50
CA VAL A 674 50.42 38.41 10.65
C VAL A 674 49.32 37.82 9.76
N ASP A 675 49.74 37.16 8.69
CA ASP A 675 48.86 36.57 7.68
C ASP A 675 49.65 35.45 6.96
N ASP A 676 49.08 34.25 6.86
CA ASP A 676 49.69 33.08 6.21
C ASP A 676 49.51 33.09 4.68
N ASN A 677 48.60 33.93 4.18
CA ASN A 677 48.35 34.10 2.76
C ASN A 677 49.27 35.18 2.18
N SER A 678 50.25 34.75 1.38
CA SER A 678 51.24 35.65 0.75
C SER A 678 50.63 36.76 -0.11
N ILE A 679 49.45 36.55 -0.69
CA ILE A 679 48.75 37.56 -1.50
C ILE A 679 48.09 38.61 -0.60
N SER A 680 47.34 38.17 0.41
CA SER A 680 46.74 39.07 1.40
C SER A 680 47.81 39.90 2.11
N GLN A 681 48.92 39.25 2.47
CA GLN A 681 50.10 39.87 3.06
C GLN A 681 50.71 40.94 2.14
N LEU A 682 50.84 40.67 0.83
CA LEU A 682 51.36 41.64 -0.15
C LEU A 682 50.45 42.87 -0.26
N VAL A 683 49.14 42.67 -0.32
CA VAL A 683 48.14 43.75 -0.41
C VAL A 683 48.17 44.64 0.82
N MET A 684 48.02 44.03 2.01
CA MET A 684 48.00 44.74 3.28
C MET A 684 49.33 45.45 3.58
N ARG A 685 50.46 44.79 3.28
CA ARG A 685 51.79 45.42 3.38
C ARG A 685 51.92 46.62 2.45
N GLY A 686 51.42 46.51 1.22
CA GLY A 686 51.40 47.63 0.26
C GLY A 686 50.62 48.83 0.78
N MET A 687 49.43 48.61 1.35
CA MET A 687 48.61 49.67 1.95
C MET A 687 49.32 50.34 3.14
N LEU A 688 49.89 49.55 4.05
CA LEU A 688 50.61 50.05 5.23
C LEU A 688 51.87 50.85 4.85
N LEU A 689 52.64 50.39 3.86
CA LEU A 689 53.80 51.12 3.34
C LEU A 689 53.41 52.44 2.68
N LYS A 690 52.29 52.47 1.93
CA LYS A 690 51.76 53.69 1.33
C LYS A 690 51.33 54.72 2.37
N LEU A 691 50.84 54.27 3.53
CA LEU A 691 50.53 55.13 4.68
C LEU A 691 51.80 55.62 5.42
N GLY A 692 52.98 55.15 5.03
CA GLY A 692 54.27 55.60 5.55
C GLY A 692 54.78 54.79 6.75
N PHE A 693 54.13 53.68 7.14
CA PHE A 693 54.56 52.85 8.27
C PHE A 693 55.74 51.93 7.92
N ARG A 694 56.55 51.57 8.93
CA ARG A 694 57.54 50.49 8.78
C ARG A 694 56.86 49.15 9.01
N VAL A 695 56.81 48.30 7.98
CA VAL A 695 56.05 47.05 8.05
C VAL A 695 56.96 45.83 8.17
N ARG A 696 56.65 44.94 9.11
CA ARG A 696 57.19 43.58 9.20
C ARG A 696 56.07 42.58 9.01
N THR A 697 56.34 41.51 8.29
CA THR A 697 55.36 40.46 8.01
C THR A 697 55.75 39.18 8.71
N ALA A 698 54.76 38.44 9.19
CA ALA A 698 54.92 37.12 9.79
C ALA A 698 53.90 36.16 9.17
N ASP A 699 54.37 34.99 8.74
CA ASP A 699 53.55 33.99 8.06
C ASP A 699 52.74 33.11 9.03
N GLY A 700 52.79 33.41 10.34
CA GLY A 700 52.08 32.64 11.36
C GLY A 700 52.37 33.10 12.80
N ALA A 701 51.62 32.54 13.75
CA ALA A 701 51.67 32.88 15.17
C ALA A 701 53.08 32.71 15.79
N ASP A 702 53.75 31.59 15.50
CA ASP A 702 55.08 31.29 16.07
C ASP A 702 56.12 32.35 15.66
N VAL A 703 56.10 32.75 14.39
CA VAL A 703 57.01 33.77 13.84
C VAL A 703 56.67 35.15 14.41
N ALA A 704 55.39 35.47 14.56
CA ALA A 704 54.93 36.72 15.16
C ALA A 704 55.40 36.87 16.61
N LEU A 705 55.31 35.80 17.41
CA LEU A 705 55.77 35.80 18.81
C LEU A 705 57.30 35.90 18.92
N ASP A 706 58.06 35.21 18.05
CA ASP A 706 59.52 35.35 17.99
C ASP A 706 59.96 36.77 17.58
N LEU A 707 59.25 37.40 16.63
CA LEU A 707 59.50 38.79 16.24
C LEU A 707 59.20 39.78 17.38
N LEU A 708 58.11 39.59 18.13
CA LEU A 708 57.76 40.42 19.29
C LEU A 708 58.76 40.32 20.45
N GLN A 709 59.57 39.25 20.50
CA GLN A 709 60.66 39.13 21.47
C GLN A 709 61.93 39.88 21.03
N ARG A 710 62.09 40.13 19.73
CA ARG A 710 63.33 40.67 19.14
C ARG A 710 63.21 42.13 18.71
N GLU A 711 62.01 42.56 18.31
CA GLU A 711 61.71 43.88 17.79
C GLU A 711 60.52 44.50 18.54
N VAL A 712 60.46 45.84 18.59
CA VAL A 712 59.35 46.57 19.20
C VAL A 712 58.43 47.07 18.09
N PHE A 713 57.12 46.87 18.27
CA PHE A 713 56.08 47.30 17.34
C PHE A 713 55.12 48.28 18.01
N ASP A 714 54.59 49.21 17.24
CA ASP A 714 53.56 50.18 17.65
C ASP A 714 52.14 49.69 17.36
N ALA A 715 51.98 48.69 16.47
CA ALA A 715 50.72 48.01 16.25
C ALA A 715 50.93 46.61 15.65
N VAL A 716 49.97 45.73 15.85
CA VAL A 716 49.96 44.40 15.24
C VAL A 716 48.59 44.14 14.58
N LEU A 717 48.61 43.79 13.30
CA LEU A 717 47.46 43.36 12.52
C LEU A 717 47.51 41.84 12.40
N VAL A 718 46.41 41.17 12.76
CA VAL A 718 46.34 39.70 12.79
C VAL A 718 45.14 39.23 11.97
N ASP A 719 45.38 38.35 11.01
CA ASP A 719 44.32 37.60 10.34
C ASP A 719 43.58 36.68 11.32
N CYS A 720 42.24 36.68 11.31
CA CYS A 720 41.49 35.77 12.17
C CYS A 720 41.70 34.29 11.80
N GLN A 721 41.95 33.97 10.53
CA GLN A 721 42.07 32.61 10.00
C GLN A 721 43.53 32.18 9.85
N LEU A 722 44.28 32.13 10.95
CA LEU A 722 45.63 31.57 10.95
C LEU A 722 45.62 30.02 11.07
N PRO A 723 46.50 29.31 10.35
CA PRO A 723 46.62 27.86 10.45
C PRO A 723 47.19 27.43 11.81
N ARG A 724 46.68 26.32 12.36
CA ARG A 724 46.99 25.72 13.68
C ARG A 724 46.49 26.47 14.92
N GLN A 725 46.48 27.80 14.90
CA GLN A 725 46.04 28.62 16.03
C GLN A 725 45.23 29.81 15.50
N GLY A 726 43.99 29.97 15.98
CA GLY A 726 43.14 31.10 15.55
C GLY A 726 43.72 32.46 15.95
N GLY A 727 43.47 33.49 15.13
CA GLY A 727 44.02 34.84 15.35
C GLY A 727 43.67 35.45 16.70
N GLU A 728 42.50 35.12 17.26
CA GLU A 728 42.09 35.52 18.61
C GLU A 728 43.00 34.98 19.70
N SER A 729 43.36 33.70 19.60
CA SER A 729 44.27 33.06 20.54
C SER A 729 45.64 33.73 20.51
N LEU A 730 46.12 34.10 19.31
CA LEU A 730 47.35 34.88 19.16
C LEU A 730 47.22 36.27 19.80
N CYS A 731 46.12 37.00 19.56
CA CYS A 731 45.89 38.29 20.21
C CYS A 731 45.89 38.18 21.75
N CYS A 732 45.22 37.17 22.31
CA CYS A 732 45.21 36.95 23.76
C CYS A 732 46.61 36.53 24.28
N GLN A 733 47.42 35.80 23.51
CA GLN A 733 48.81 35.48 23.86
C GLN A 733 49.72 36.71 23.82
N ILE A 734 49.60 37.58 22.81
CA ILE A 734 50.34 38.84 22.72
C ILE A 734 50.00 39.72 23.93
N ARG A 735 48.73 39.79 24.32
CA ARG A 735 48.28 40.51 25.51
C ARG A 735 48.86 39.96 26.82
N ALA A 736 49.10 38.65 26.90
CA ALA A 736 49.69 38.02 28.08
C ALA A 736 51.21 38.26 28.20
N LEU A 737 51.88 38.78 27.17
CA LEU A 737 53.30 39.11 27.23
C LEU A 737 53.54 40.38 28.08
N PRO A 738 54.55 40.38 28.97
CA PRO A 738 54.87 41.54 29.80
C PRO A 738 55.27 42.73 28.92
N GLY A 739 54.58 43.86 29.08
CA GLY A 739 54.81 45.10 28.33
C GLY A 739 53.90 45.32 27.10
N TYR A 740 53.05 44.34 26.74
CA TYR A 740 52.19 44.41 25.55
C TYR A 740 50.68 44.55 25.85
N ALA A 741 50.32 44.82 27.11
CA ALA A 741 48.93 44.99 27.55
C ALA A 741 48.17 46.12 26.81
N GLU A 742 48.87 47.19 26.43
CA GLU A 742 48.32 48.39 25.78
C GLU A 742 48.61 48.46 24.26
N LEU A 743 49.32 47.48 23.69
CA LEU A 743 49.69 47.49 22.27
C LEU A 743 48.44 47.53 21.36
N PRO A 744 48.28 48.46 20.41
CA PRO A 744 47.19 48.41 19.45
C PRO A 744 47.16 47.09 18.67
N LEU A 745 46.06 46.32 18.83
CA LEU A 745 45.83 45.06 18.15
C LEU A 745 44.61 45.18 17.24
N PHE A 746 44.81 44.87 15.97
CA PHE A 746 43.77 44.90 14.95
C PHE A 746 43.55 43.50 14.41
N MET A 747 42.31 43.00 14.51
CA MET A 747 41.92 41.72 13.94
C MET A 747 41.26 41.92 12.58
N ILE A 748 41.68 41.16 11.58
CA ILE A 748 41.14 41.21 10.23
C ILE A 748 40.20 40.01 10.04
N ALA A 749 38.87 40.24 10.01
CA ALA A 749 37.86 39.19 10.05
C ALA A 749 36.73 39.31 8.99
N LEU A 750 36.10 38.18 8.65
CA LEU A 750 34.91 38.09 7.80
C LEU A 750 33.64 38.18 8.67
N GLY A 751 33.00 39.35 8.74
CA GLY A 751 31.72 39.53 9.45
C GLY A 751 31.85 39.89 10.93
N GLY A 752 30.78 40.50 11.48
CA GLY A 752 30.76 41.27 12.72
C GLY A 752 30.63 40.51 14.04
N GLU A 753 31.06 39.25 14.13
CA GLU A 753 31.13 38.56 15.42
C GLU A 753 32.26 39.16 16.26
N ARG A 754 31.87 40.07 17.17
CA ARG A 754 32.74 40.65 18.18
C ARG A 754 32.74 39.75 19.41
N GLU A 755 33.49 38.66 19.39
CA GLU A 755 33.73 37.92 20.63
C GLU A 755 34.78 38.66 21.47
N ARG A 756 34.48 38.80 22.77
CA ARG A 756 35.35 39.52 23.72
C ARG A 756 36.43 38.56 24.20
N CYS A 757 37.71 38.91 24.02
CA CYS A 757 38.80 38.17 24.68
C CYS A 757 38.54 38.21 26.22
N PRO A 758 38.71 37.09 26.95
CA PRO A 758 38.35 36.97 28.38
C PRO A 758 39.02 37.99 29.30
N THR A 759 40.13 38.59 28.87
CA THR A 759 40.91 39.58 29.61
C THR A 759 40.32 41.00 29.60
N GLY A 760 39.21 41.24 28.88
CA GLY A 760 38.53 42.55 28.85
C GLY A 760 39.29 43.66 28.08
N ALA A 761 40.45 43.33 27.49
CA ALA A 761 41.28 44.27 26.74
C ALA A 761 40.73 44.55 25.33
N LEU A 762 40.85 45.80 24.86
CA LEU A 762 40.32 46.25 23.57
C LEU A 762 41.09 45.62 22.39
N ILE A 763 40.36 44.95 21.49
CA ILE A 763 40.81 44.50 20.17
C ILE A 763 39.97 45.25 19.14
N ASP A 764 40.63 45.95 18.22
CA ASP A 764 39.98 46.67 17.13
C ASP A 764 39.75 45.68 15.97
N TYR A 765 38.62 45.80 15.26
CA TYR A 765 38.26 44.89 14.16
C TYR A 765 38.24 45.62 12.83
N LEU A 766 38.86 45.02 11.81
CA LEU A 766 38.81 45.45 10.42
C LEU A 766 38.12 44.36 9.59
N SER A 767 37.08 44.76 8.84
CA SER A 767 36.31 43.84 8.01
C SER A 767 37.09 43.47 6.74
N LYS A 768 37.09 42.19 6.38
CA LYS A 768 37.55 41.74 5.06
C LYS A 768 36.45 41.94 4.00
N PRO A 769 36.76 42.48 2.81
CA PRO A 769 38.07 42.99 2.38
C PRO A 769 38.40 44.32 3.06
N VAL A 770 39.65 44.47 3.51
CA VAL A 770 40.10 45.69 4.20
C VAL A 770 40.22 46.81 3.19
N LYS A 771 39.43 47.87 3.37
CA LYS A 771 39.53 49.08 2.55
C LYS A 771 40.69 49.96 3.04
N PHE A 772 41.36 50.62 2.10
CA PHE A 772 42.47 51.53 2.40
C PHE A 772 42.07 52.65 3.39
N GLU A 773 40.87 53.23 3.22
CA GLU A 773 40.35 54.30 4.06
C GLU A 773 40.06 53.84 5.50
N ASP A 774 39.48 52.64 5.66
CA ASP A 774 39.17 52.06 6.97
C ASP A 774 40.46 51.75 7.75
N LEU A 775 41.45 51.18 7.06
CA LEU A 775 42.78 50.92 7.61
C LEU A 775 43.48 52.22 8.03
N GLN A 776 43.43 53.25 7.18
CA GLN A 776 44.00 54.56 7.45
C GLN A 776 43.37 55.20 8.69
N ALA A 777 42.03 55.20 8.78
CA ALA A 777 41.30 55.79 9.90
C ALA A 777 41.59 55.05 11.21
N ALA A 778 41.67 53.72 11.18
CA ALA A 778 41.95 52.88 12.34
C ALA A 778 43.36 53.10 12.90
N LEU A 779 44.38 53.10 12.03
CA LEU A 779 45.77 53.33 12.42
C LEU A 779 46.01 54.77 12.88
N TYR A 780 45.40 55.75 12.19
CA TYR A 780 45.48 57.15 12.62
C TYR A 780 44.96 57.33 14.04
N ARG A 781 43.80 56.73 14.35
CA ARG A 781 43.14 56.85 15.65
C ARG A 781 43.93 56.17 16.77
N ARG A 782 44.42 54.95 16.57
CA ARG A 782 44.97 54.11 17.67
C ARG A 782 46.49 54.12 17.75
N VAL A 783 47.19 54.43 16.66
CA VAL A 783 48.66 54.37 16.60
C VAL A 783 49.26 55.77 16.59
N LEU A 784 48.70 56.70 15.79
CA LEU A 784 49.24 58.04 15.64
C LEU A 784 48.70 59.03 16.69
N CYS A 785 47.50 58.80 17.20
CA CYS A 785 46.84 59.58 18.27
C CYS A 785 46.77 58.81 19.60
N SER A 786 47.91 58.45 20.20
CA SER A 786 47.93 57.78 21.52
C SER A 786 47.48 58.74 22.63
N GLN A 787 46.35 58.49 23.29
CA GLN A 787 45.99 59.13 24.57
C GLN A 787 46.87 58.56 25.70
N GLN A 788 47.34 59.41 26.62
CA GLN A 788 48.04 58.99 27.85
C GLN A 788 46.99 58.51 28.89
N GLY A 789 47.07 57.21 29.23
CA GLY A 789 46.70 56.60 30.52
C GLY A 789 45.39 57.01 31.21
N GLU A 790 44.34 56.20 31.04
CA GLU A 790 43.36 55.97 32.10
C GLU A 790 43.94 54.92 33.06
N SER A 791 44.70 55.38 34.05
CA SER A 791 44.95 54.59 35.26
C SER A 791 43.67 54.56 36.10
N ALA A 792 43.11 53.37 36.28
CA ALA A 792 42.25 52.88 37.36
C ALA A 792 41.45 53.91 38.19
N ASP A 793 40.12 53.87 38.09
CA ASP A 793 39.23 53.70 39.26
C ASP A 793 37.77 53.50 38.82
N SER A 794 37.14 52.43 39.34
CA SER A 794 35.70 52.04 39.37
C SER A 794 35.19 51.08 38.31
#